data_AF-A0A067BZI8-F1
#
_entry.id   AF-A0A067BZI8-F1
#
_cell.length_a   1.000
_cell.length_b   1.000
_cell.length_c   1.000
_cell.angle_alpha   90.00
_cell.angle_beta   90.00
_cell.angle_gamma   90.00
#
_symmetry.space_group_name_H-M   'P 1'
#
loop_
_entity.id
_entity.type
_entity.pdbx_description
1 polymer ?
#
loop_
_entity_poly.entity_id
_entity_poly.type
_entity_poly.pdbx_seq_one_letter_code
_entity_poly.pdbx_strand_id
1 'polypeptide(L)'
;MSALRTTNPTMAAYDAALDLLRESTAYAYQSTVAWHLQPQLAIDGVDGCLSWPMAMHQEQQLWTRHAHYCILPTSKVRIINEDAWATLVRTSLLPDIQKSLRVTDTGVVAVFSHLCIDTHGSSACLKPRPDIANVFGMLLVSLPSSVNGGAIAMAYGGGLTMQRPSQKTVQVLATRLDATITSSPIRAGRRVALVYALVATDVDARVIPPLPAHDDAVAAFAAIAAHPPSALQRLGTATEDSERLGLSARELLCGILATFLGTGPSSHATMTARGMHAMTNLLLQRRHLDLAAIFLSNAVSIARTISIQDMATCVHACLGSYGWSPLFSTVQSLLRRWLRVRPMRDSTRLLLSLAGATNGDDAVCRPLQQPYVCEFIKMSWDRIVPSVLTLDRGSYPAEHWILLDWYLDEIAPPLAYGNWLGTRLPPALTLIVDSYLYKRPFGSVLSGVHTSASWLLQHVPQGLVRAIARQPTLPRRRYLDVLSVAINEIRSTSDDVHHSISSTKVGAIIDAMESLGQCTPCLLDACRKLSSNRSIVAGILQFLKHPTSPVAPSAQSLVAESVVSIAASFFNRSGAQRTARDSKAIVDGIEVLTLAAPSKVPSFLTGWLAAQSSTLDATRSVLYPVVELLRTRFQDRDLDLVAQLATACLTRFLDGNALAPVPDFGNDFVVADVAVDARHCEQCSRLARFLQDGLCTEYDYEAHSICERVEAVVDDHAAQLALELDERDGDVYGDPYDDFDDFDDGLFGGGFMGGYALADHYVVRKLAQPGRATVDDLDEYLQRIKQLKDDAKRIAMLDDILAIHAAAIDEDEPSPKHPRLGTS
;
A
#
# COMPACT_ATOMS: atom_id res chain seq x y z
N MET A 1 -40.15 -11.15 -34.81
CA MET A 1 -39.66 -11.74 -33.54
C MET A 1 -38.94 -10.66 -32.75
N SER A 2 -39.74 -9.87 -32.03
CA SER A 2 -39.32 -8.88 -31.03
C SER A 2 -39.05 -9.63 -29.73
N ALA A 3 -37.80 -9.72 -29.30
CA ALA A 3 -37.48 -10.15 -27.95
C ALA A 3 -37.51 -8.91 -27.06
N LEU A 4 -38.39 -8.94 -26.06
CA LEU A 4 -38.50 -7.96 -24.98
C LEU A 4 -37.11 -7.67 -24.38
N ARG A 5 -36.47 -6.58 -24.82
CA ARG A 5 -35.46 -5.91 -24.02
C ARG A 5 -36.20 -5.32 -22.84
N THR A 6 -36.15 -6.00 -21.70
CA THR A 6 -36.48 -5.40 -20.41
C THR A 6 -35.57 -4.19 -20.23
N THR A 7 -36.06 -3.01 -20.58
CA THR A 7 -35.41 -1.73 -20.32
C THR A 7 -35.13 -1.68 -18.84
N ASN A 8 -33.85 -1.64 -18.49
CA ASN A 8 -33.40 -1.57 -17.11
C ASN A 8 -34.14 -0.38 -16.44
N PRO A 9 -34.91 -0.60 -15.35
CA PRO A 9 -35.73 0.44 -14.73
C PRO A 9 -34.91 1.66 -14.32
N THR A 10 -33.62 1.46 -14.02
CA THR A 10 -32.69 2.55 -13.73
C THR A 10 -32.39 3.40 -14.97
N MET A 11 -32.24 2.79 -16.16
CA MET A 11 -32.03 3.54 -17.40
C MET A 11 -33.26 4.35 -17.78
N ALA A 12 -34.45 3.75 -17.64
CA ALA A 12 -35.71 4.46 -17.90
C ALA A 12 -35.87 5.71 -17.01
N ALA A 13 -35.40 5.67 -15.76
CA ALA A 13 -35.42 6.82 -14.86
C ALA A 13 -34.44 7.94 -15.30
N TYR A 14 -33.23 7.59 -15.76
CA TYR A 14 -32.28 8.57 -16.30
C TYR A 14 -32.76 9.17 -17.61
N ASP A 15 -33.31 8.37 -18.52
CA ASP A 15 -33.88 8.84 -19.78
C ASP A 15 -35.05 9.79 -19.52
N ALA A 16 -35.95 9.45 -18.59
CA ALA A 16 -37.04 10.34 -18.17
C ALA A 16 -36.54 11.66 -17.56
N ALA A 17 -35.50 11.64 -16.70
CA ALA A 17 -34.93 12.85 -16.13
C ALA A 17 -34.24 13.74 -17.18
N LEU A 18 -33.57 13.13 -18.17
CA LEU A 18 -32.96 13.83 -19.29
C LEU A 18 -34.00 14.43 -20.24
N ASP A 19 -35.11 13.73 -20.47
CA ASP A 19 -36.20 14.22 -21.30
C ASP A 19 -36.90 15.41 -20.62
N LEU A 20 -37.13 15.36 -19.30
CA LEU A 20 -37.60 16.52 -18.51
C LEU A 20 -36.64 17.72 -18.64
N LEU A 21 -35.32 17.49 -18.58
CA LEU A 21 -34.35 18.57 -18.74
C LEU A 21 -34.37 19.16 -20.16
N ARG A 22 -34.40 18.31 -21.19
CA ARG A 22 -34.49 18.76 -22.59
C ARG A 22 -35.77 19.55 -22.84
N GLU A 23 -36.89 19.09 -22.30
CA GLU A 23 -38.18 19.76 -22.38
C GLU A 23 -38.18 21.11 -21.65
N SER A 24 -37.53 21.21 -20.48
CA SER A 24 -37.41 22.47 -19.74
C SER A 24 -36.64 23.56 -20.49
N THR A 25 -35.84 23.20 -21.51
CA THR A 25 -35.08 24.16 -22.34
C THR A 25 -35.83 24.56 -23.63
N ALA A 26 -36.95 23.93 -23.94
CA ALA A 26 -37.72 24.15 -25.18
C ALA A 26 -38.67 25.37 -25.09
N TYR A 27 -38.28 26.45 -24.40
CA TYR A 27 -39.12 27.63 -24.17
C TYR A 27 -38.82 28.79 -25.11
N ALA A 28 -37.71 28.77 -25.84
CA ALA A 28 -37.29 29.85 -26.72
C ALA A 28 -36.65 29.34 -28.02
N TYR A 29 -36.88 30.07 -29.11
CA TYR A 29 -36.23 29.91 -30.40
C TYR A 29 -35.51 31.20 -30.77
N GLN A 30 -34.28 31.11 -31.26
CA GLN A 30 -33.53 32.27 -31.73
C GLN A 30 -32.89 31.96 -33.09
N SER A 31 -32.98 32.90 -34.03
CA SER A 31 -32.36 32.79 -35.34
C SER A 31 -32.00 34.16 -35.92
N THR A 32 -31.31 34.17 -37.04
CA THR A 32 -30.98 35.37 -37.81
C THR A 32 -31.44 35.19 -39.25
N VAL A 33 -32.04 36.23 -39.81
CA VAL A 33 -32.51 36.22 -41.19
C VAL A 33 -31.51 36.98 -42.06
N ALA A 34 -31.21 36.40 -43.22
CA ALA A 34 -30.31 37.02 -44.20
C ALA A 34 -30.83 38.40 -44.63
N TRP A 35 -29.92 39.34 -44.81
CA TRP A 35 -30.25 40.76 -45.04
C TRP A 35 -31.19 41.01 -46.23
N HIS A 36 -31.11 40.21 -47.29
CA HIS A 36 -31.94 40.35 -48.50
C HIS A 36 -33.37 39.80 -48.33
N LEU A 37 -33.62 39.06 -47.26
CA LEU A 37 -34.92 38.47 -46.92
C LEU A 37 -35.68 39.26 -45.84
N GLN A 38 -35.16 40.44 -45.45
CA GLN A 38 -35.78 41.26 -44.41
C GLN A 38 -37.11 41.88 -44.87
N PRO A 39 -38.04 42.15 -43.94
CA PRO A 39 -39.28 42.82 -44.28
C PRO A 39 -39.00 44.28 -44.66
N GLN A 40 -39.55 44.72 -45.78
CA GLN A 40 -39.51 46.09 -46.27
C GLN A 40 -40.75 46.83 -45.75
N LEU A 41 -40.55 47.82 -44.90
CA LEU A 41 -41.65 48.48 -44.19
C LEU A 41 -41.93 49.86 -44.77
N ALA A 42 -43.19 50.14 -45.08
CA ALA A 42 -43.72 51.49 -45.26
C ALA A 42 -44.61 51.83 -44.06
N ILE A 43 -44.46 53.03 -43.51
CA ILE A 43 -45.28 53.53 -42.41
C ILE A 43 -46.09 54.71 -42.92
N ASP A 44 -47.38 54.74 -42.59
CA ASP A 44 -48.29 55.82 -42.96
C ASP A 44 -47.70 57.18 -42.57
N GLY A 45 -47.39 57.99 -43.59
CA GLY A 45 -46.86 59.33 -43.37
C GLY A 45 -45.35 59.45 -43.20
N VAL A 46 -44.61 58.36 -43.38
CA VAL A 46 -43.15 58.37 -43.53
C VAL A 46 -42.84 58.15 -45.00
N ASP A 47 -41.94 58.95 -45.55
CA ASP A 47 -41.65 58.89 -46.97
C ASP A 47 -40.85 57.62 -47.31
N GLY A 48 -41.39 56.85 -48.27
CA GLY A 48 -40.75 55.67 -48.82
C GLY A 48 -40.72 54.44 -47.91
N CYS A 49 -39.93 53.45 -48.32
CA CYS A 49 -39.61 52.28 -47.50
C CYS A 49 -38.56 52.68 -46.44
N LEU A 50 -38.72 52.21 -45.20
CA LEU A 50 -37.71 52.38 -44.17
C LEU A 50 -36.38 51.78 -44.61
N SER A 51 -35.32 52.57 -44.44
CA SER A 51 -33.93 52.16 -44.66
C SER A 51 -33.29 51.69 -43.34
N TRP A 52 -32.25 50.85 -43.44
CA TRP A 52 -31.48 50.37 -42.28
C TRP A 52 -29.99 50.55 -42.55
N PRO A 53 -29.26 51.38 -41.78
CA PRO A 53 -29.76 52.29 -40.74
C PRO A 53 -30.72 53.33 -41.32
N MET A 54 -31.68 53.76 -40.49
CA MET A 54 -32.73 54.69 -40.90
C MET A 54 -32.16 56.05 -41.29
N ALA A 55 -32.56 56.55 -42.46
CA ALA A 55 -32.17 57.89 -42.88
C ALA A 55 -32.73 58.96 -41.93
N MET A 56 -31.94 59.99 -41.65
CA MET A 56 -32.27 61.05 -40.68
C MET A 56 -33.63 61.73 -40.93
N HIS A 57 -34.05 61.87 -42.19
CA HIS A 57 -35.35 62.45 -42.53
C HIS A 57 -36.52 61.51 -42.17
N GLN A 58 -36.38 60.19 -42.37
CA GLN A 58 -37.39 59.20 -41.97
C GLN A 58 -37.53 59.15 -40.45
N GLU A 59 -36.41 59.29 -39.75
CA GLU A 59 -36.36 59.36 -38.29
C GLU A 59 -37.09 60.60 -37.74
N GLN A 60 -36.88 61.77 -38.37
CA GLN A 60 -37.60 63.00 -38.02
C GLN A 60 -39.10 62.89 -38.29
N GLN A 61 -39.51 62.32 -39.43
CA GLN A 61 -40.92 62.12 -39.77
C GLN A 61 -41.62 61.18 -38.79
N LEU A 62 -40.96 60.08 -38.40
CA LEU A 62 -41.44 59.18 -37.37
C LEU A 62 -41.57 59.89 -36.02
N TRP A 63 -40.59 60.71 -35.65
CA TRP A 63 -40.66 61.49 -34.41
C TRP A 63 -41.83 62.48 -34.44
N THR A 64 -41.95 63.33 -35.46
CA THR A 64 -43.02 64.34 -35.51
C THR A 64 -44.41 63.73 -35.49
N ARG A 65 -44.61 62.57 -36.12
CA ARG A 65 -45.95 61.96 -36.25
C ARG A 65 -46.28 60.96 -35.15
N HIS A 66 -45.25 60.32 -34.57
CA HIS A 66 -45.42 59.20 -33.66
C HIS A 66 -44.57 59.28 -32.38
N ALA A 67 -44.03 60.45 -32.00
CA ALA A 67 -43.17 60.66 -30.82
C ALA A 67 -43.74 60.09 -29.51
N HIS A 68 -45.06 59.95 -29.39
CA HIS A 68 -45.74 59.46 -28.18
C HIS A 68 -46.07 57.96 -28.22
N TYR A 69 -45.80 57.25 -29.33
CA TYR A 69 -46.20 55.86 -29.51
C TYR A 69 -44.98 54.93 -29.53
N CYS A 70 -44.88 54.07 -28.51
CA CYS A 70 -43.96 52.92 -28.55
C CYS A 70 -44.49 51.75 -29.41
N ILE A 71 -45.79 51.79 -29.75
CA ILE A 71 -46.53 50.74 -30.45
C ILE A 71 -47.30 51.39 -31.60
N LEU A 72 -47.01 50.99 -32.84
CA LEU A 72 -47.75 51.38 -34.04
C LEU A 72 -48.68 50.25 -34.46
N PRO A 73 -50.01 50.49 -34.54
CA PRO A 73 -50.97 49.45 -34.89
C PRO A 73 -50.76 48.97 -36.33
N THR A 74 -51.24 47.76 -36.63
CA THR A 74 -51.10 47.15 -37.97
C THR A 74 -51.67 48.02 -39.09
N SER A 75 -52.72 48.79 -38.82
CA SER A 75 -53.34 49.71 -39.79
C SER A 75 -52.44 50.85 -40.26
N LYS A 76 -51.29 51.07 -39.60
CA LYS A 76 -50.31 52.12 -39.92
C LYS A 76 -49.02 51.59 -40.54
N VAL A 77 -48.90 50.27 -40.71
CA VAL A 77 -47.68 49.61 -41.14
C VAL A 77 -48.00 48.68 -42.30
N ARG A 78 -47.34 48.89 -43.44
CA ARG A 78 -47.44 48.03 -44.62
C ARG A 78 -46.10 47.34 -44.87
N ILE A 79 -46.12 46.02 -45.02
CA ILE A 79 -44.96 45.25 -45.47
C ILE A 79 -45.00 45.23 -47.00
N ILE A 80 -44.07 45.90 -47.66
CA ILE A 80 -44.07 46.08 -49.13
C ILE A 80 -43.83 44.74 -49.82
N ASN A 81 -42.95 43.90 -49.27
CA ASN A 81 -42.65 42.56 -49.75
C ASN A 81 -43.44 41.49 -48.98
N GLU A 82 -44.72 41.75 -48.69
CA GLU A 82 -45.59 40.89 -47.86
C GLU A 82 -45.59 39.43 -48.32
N ASP A 83 -45.79 39.15 -49.62
CA ASP A 83 -45.86 37.77 -50.11
C ASP A 83 -44.56 36.99 -49.87
N ALA A 84 -43.41 37.61 -50.14
CA ALA A 84 -42.10 37.00 -49.94
C ALA A 84 -41.81 36.80 -48.44
N TRP A 85 -42.13 37.80 -47.62
CA TRP A 85 -41.94 37.75 -46.17
C TRP A 85 -42.88 36.74 -45.50
N ALA A 86 -44.17 36.74 -45.85
CA ALA A 86 -45.15 35.80 -45.34
C ALA A 86 -44.82 34.36 -45.76
N THR A 87 -44.28 34.18 -46.97
CA THR A 87 -43.76 32.88 -47.41
C THR A 87 -42.59 32.43 -46.53
N LEU A 88 -41.58 33.28 -46.31
CA LEU A 88 -40.45 32.95 -45.43
C LEU A 88 -40.89 32.60 -44.01
N VAL A 89 -41.78 33.40 -43.42
CA VAL A 89 -42.31 33.14 -42.08
C VAL A 89 -43.01 31.79 -42.05
N ARG A 90 -43.84 31.48 -43.05
CA ARG A 90 -44.62 30.24 -43.12
C ARG A 90 -43.78 28.99 -43.41
N THR A 91 -42.86 29.07 -44.36
CA THR A 91 -42.14 27.90 -44.88
C THR A 91 -40.82 27.63 -44.19
N SER A 92 -40.23 28.63 -43.52
CA SER A 92 -38.92 28.50 -42.90
C SER A 92 -38.95 28.76 -41.40
N LEU A 93 -39.48 29.91 -40.95
CA LEU A 93 -39.41 30.26 -39.53
C LEU A 93 -40.40 29.46 -38.68
N LEU A 94 -41.65 29.33 -39.11
CA LEU A 94 -42.69 28.63 -38.33
C LEU A 94 -42.37 27.15 -38.07
N PRO A 95 -41.91 26.34 -39.06
CA PRO A 95 -41.53 24.95 -38.79
C PRO A 95 -40.40 24.83 -37.76
N ASP A 96 -39.39 25.70 -37.83
CA ASP A 96 -38.29 25.73 -36.87
C ASP A 96 -38.77 26.15 -35.48
N ILE A 97 -39.63 27.17 -35.41
CA ILE A 97 -40.24 27.63 -34.15
C ILE A 97 -41.10 26.53 -33.53
N GLN A 98 -41.95 25.85 -34.32
CA GLN A 98 -42.78 24.73 -33.86
C GLN A 98 -41.91 23.60 -33.31
N LYS A 99 -40.83 23.25 -34.02
CA LYS A 99 -39.88 22.24 -33.58
C LYS A 99 -39.17 22.63 -32.28
N SER A 100 -38.67 23.87 -32.19
CA SER A 100 -37.93 24.37 -31.03
C SER A 100 -38.81 24.57 -29.80
N LEU A 101 -40.07 24.99 -29.98
CA LEU A 101 -41.05 25.15 -28.90
C LEU A 101 -41.85 23.87 -28.61
N ARG A 102 -41.54 22.76 -29.29
CA ARG A 102 -42.19 21.44 -29.16
C ARG A 102 -43.71 21.50 -29.40
N VAL A 103 -44.15 22.33 -30.34
CA VAL A 103 -45.54 22.43 -30.78
C VAL A 103 -45.67 21.78 -32.16
N THR A 104 -45.50 20.47 -32.22
CA THR A 104 -45.42 19.70 -33.50
C THR A 104 -46.78 19.23 -34.00
N ASP A 105 -47.74 19.04 -33.10
CA ASP A 105 -48.99 18.33 -33.41
C ASP A 105 -50.16 19.28 -33.69
N THR A 106 -49.89 20.59 -33.73
CA THR A 106 -50.89 21.65 -33.94
C THR A 106 -50.41 22.59 -35.03
N GLY A 107 -51.31 22.97 -35.94
CA GLY A 107 -51.03 24.03 -36.91
C GLY A 107 -50.78 25.36 -36.21
N VAL A 108 -49.68 26.03 -36.54
CA VAL A 108 -49.31 27.34 -35.98
C VAL A 108 -49.31 28.38 -37.09
N VAL A 109 -49.91 29.53 -36.82
CA VAL A 109 -49.83 30.71 -37.67
C VAL A 109 -49.27 31.90 -36.90
N ALA A 110 -48.48 32.73 -37.57
CA ALA A 110 -47.99 34.00 -37.04
C ALA A 110 -48.90 35.14 -37.49
N VAL A 111 -49.63 35.74 -36.54
CA VAL A 111 -50.52 36.89 -36.79
C VAL A 111 -49.79 38.17 -36.43
N PHE A 112 -49.63 39.09 -37.39
CA PHE A 112 -48.96 40.36 -37.14
C PHE A 112 -49.75 41.20 -36.14
N SER A 113 -49.12 41.56 -35.02
CA SER A 113 -49.76 42.25 -33.90
C SER A 113 -49.58 43.76 -34.00
N HIS A 114 -48.34 44.23 -34.17
CA HIS A 114 -47.97 45.64 -34.29
C HIS A 114 -46.48 45.80 -34.58
N LEU A 115 -46.07 47.02 -34.93
CA LEU A 115 -44.67 47.43 -34.97
C LEU A 115 -44.30 48.16 -33.67
N CYS A 116 -43.24 47.71 -33.01
CA CYS A 116 -42.67 48.34 -31.83
C CYS A 116 -41.51 49.25 -32.24
N ILE A 117 -41.56 50.52 -31.81
CA ILE A 117 -40.45 51.48 -31.91
C ILE A 117 -40.16 51.95 -30.48
N ASP A 118 -39.11 51.41 -29.88
CA ASP A 118 -38.84 51.58 -28.45
C ASP A 118 -37.54 52.37 -28.21
N THR A 119 -37.65 53.43 -27.40
CA THR A 119 -36.56 54.29 -26.93
C THR A 119 -36.20 54.05 -25.47
N HIS A 120 -37.02 53.32 -24.72
CA HIS A 120 -36.92 53.19 -23.27
C HIS A 120 -36.43 51.79 -22.85
N GLY A 121 -36.72 50.77 -23.67
CA GLY A 121 -36.41 49.38 -23.34
C GLY A 121 -37.53 48.72 -22.55
N SER A 122 -38.80 49.04 -22.84
CA SER A 122 -39.96 48.42 -22.18
C SER A 122 -40.21 47.03 -22.73
N SER A 123 -40.49 46.04 -21.87
CA SER A 123 -40.94 44.71 -22.32
C SER A 123 -42.44 44.67 -22.64
N ALA A 124 -43.21 45.66 -22.17
CA ALA A 124 -44.66 45.71 -22.41
C ALA A 124 -44.99 45.89 -23.90
N CYS A 125 -44.19 46.67 -24.63
CA CYS A 125 -44.36 46.88 -26.07
C CYS A 125 -43.84 45.72 -26.93
N LEU A 126 -43.29 44.67 -26.32
CA LEU A 126 -42.88 43.45 -27.02
C LEU A 126 -43.96 42.35 -26.96
N LYS A 127 -44.98 42.50 -26.10
CA LYS A 127 -46.03 41.48 -25.96
C LYS A 127 -47.11 41.66 -27.03
N PRO A 128 -47.63 40.59 -27.66
CA PRO A 128 -48.74 40.70 -28.59
C PRO A 128 -49.98 41.36 -27.95
N ARG A 129 -50.85 41.93 -28.79
CA ARG A 129 -52.07 42.58 -28.29
C ARG A 129 -53.03 41.51 -27.73
N PRO A 130 -53.73 41.81 -26.62
CA PRO A 130 -54.59 40.83 -25.93
C PRO A 130 -55.89 40.51 -26.68
N ASP A 131 -56.23 41.24 -27.74
CA ASP A 131 -57.42 41.02 -28.58
C ASP A 131 -57.28 39.86 -29.58
N ILE A 132 -56.07 39.31 -29.74
CA ILE A 132 -55.83 38.16 -30.61
C ILE A 132 -56.20 36.88 -29.84
N ALA A 133 -57.13 36.10 -30.36
CA ALA A 133 -57.56 34.84 -29.74
C ALA A 133 -56.54 33.71 -29.98
N ASN A 134 -56.56 32.70 -29.10
CA ASN A 134 -55.78 31.45 -29.22
C ASN A 134 -54.25 31.65 -29.32
N VAL A 135 -53.73 32.72 -28.72
CA VAL A 135 -52.28 32.98 -28.67
C VAL A 135 -51.67 32.04 -27.63
N PHE A 136 -50.61 31.31 -28.02
CA PHE A 136 -49.83 30.48 -27.10
C PHE A 136 -48.38 30.97 -26.95
N GLY A 137 -47.92 31.79 -27.90
CA GLY A 137 -46.58 32.31 -27.91
C GLY A 137 -46.48 33.64 -28.65
N MET A 138 -45.27 34.15 -28.74
CA MET A 138 -44.96 35.37 -29.44
C MET A 138 -43.71 35.19 -30.30
N LEU A 139 -43.69 35.88 -31.43
CA LEU A 139 -42.58 35.94 -32.36
C LEU A 139 -42.16 37.42 -32.51
N LEU A 140 -40.93 37.71 -32.17
CA LEU A 140 -40.28 39.00 -32.28
C LEU A 140 -39.30 38.98 -33.44
N VAL A 141 -39.42 39.95 -34.32
CA VAL A 141 -38.49 40.15 -35.43
C VAL A 141 -37.83 41.51 -35.23
N SER A 142 -36.67 41.50 -34.57
CA SER A 142 -35.88 42.71 -34.34
C SER A 142 -35.18 43.10 -35.63
N LEU A 143 -35.45 44.31 -36.11
CA LEU A 143 -34.88 44.85 -37.33
C LEU A 143 -33.51 45.47 -37.04
N PRO A 144 -32.62 45.58 -38.05
CA PRO A 144 -31.31 46.15 -37.85
C PRO A 144 -31.43 47.60 -37.35
N SER A 145 -30.91 47.89 -36.16
CA SER A 145 -31.09 49.22 -35.54
C SER A 145 -29.85 49.66 -34.78
N SER A 146 -29.52 50.94 -34.88
CA SER A 146 -28.41 51.57 -34.15
C SER A 146 -28.83 51.87 -32.72
N VAL A 147 -28.94 50.82 -31.89
CA VAL A 147 -29.35 50.92 -30.48
C VAL A 147 -28.20 50.50 -29.55
N ASN A 148 -28.04 51.25 -28.46
CA ASN A 148 -27.15 50.91 -27.35
C ASN A 148 -28.01 50.55 -26.14
N GLY A 149 -27.85 49.33 -25.61
CA GLY A 149 -28.76 48.74 -24.62
C GLY A 149 -29.89 47.94 -25.29
N GLY A 150 -31.03 47.80 -24.61
CA GLY A 150 -32.22 47.18 -25.20
C GLY A 150 -32.12 45.67 -25.45
N ALA A 151 -31.25 44.96 -24.73
CA ALA A 151 -31.17 43.51 -24.78
C ALA A 151 -32.48 42.89 -24.28
N ILE A 152 -33.00 41.93 -25.02
CA ILE A 152 -34.22 41.20 -24.67
C ILE A 152 -33.79 39.89 -24.03
N ALA A 153 -34.33 39.56 -22.87
CA ALA A 153 -34.11 38.29 -22.23
C ALA A 153 -35.43 37.57 -21.96
N MET A 154 -35.47 36.28 -22.26
CA MET A 154 -36.60 35.40 -22.03
C MET A 154 -36.20 34.39 -20.97
N ALA A 155 -36.99 34.33 -19.90
CA ALA A 155 -36.75 33.43 -18.79
C ALA A 155 -37.93 32.48 -18.59
N TYR A 156 -37.64 31.20 -18.41
CA TYR A 156 -38.63 30.19 -18.08
C TYR A 156 -37.99 29.11 -17.21
N GLY A 157 -38.63 28.77 -16.09
CA GLY A 157 -38.18 27.69 -15.22
C GLY A 157 -36.70 27.73 -14.84
N GLY A 158 -36.08 28.90 -14.69
CA GLY A 158 -34.64 29.05 -14.40
C GLY A 158 -33.71 29.14 -15.63
N GLY A 159 -34.17 28.79 -16.83
CA GLY A 159 -33.47 29.05 -18.09
C GLY A 159 -33.53 30.52 -18.49
N LEU A 160 -32.47 31.04 -19.12
CA LEU A 160 -32.39 32.41 -19.62
C LEU A 160 -31.82 32.45 -21.05
N THR A 161 -32.60 32.94 -22.01
CA THR A 161 -32.16 33.19 -23.40
C THR A 161 -32.07 34.69 -23.64
N MET A 162 -30.91 35.18 -24.09
CA MET A 162 -30.67 36.62 -24.28
C MET A 162 -30.42 36.94 -25.76
N GLN A 163 -31.15 37.93 -26.27
CA GLN A 163 -30.95 38.52 -27.58
C GLN A 163 -30.45 39.96 -27.45
N ARG A 164 -29.32 40.24 -28.11
CA ARG A 164 -28.77 41.60 -28.22
C ARG A 164 -29.09 42.16 -29.59
N PRO A 165 -29.67 43.37 -29.69
CA PRO A 165 -29.97 44.01 -30.97
C PRO A 165 -28.74 44.03 -31.89
N SER A 166 -28.97 43.74 -33.17
CA SER A 166 -27.95 43.82 -34.21
C SER A 166 -28.15 45.06 -35.07
N GLN A 167 -27.04 45.66 -35.53
CA GLN A 167 -27.06 46.75 -36.50
C GLN A 167 -27.09 46.26 -37.95
N LYS A 168 -26.83 44.97 -38.18
CA LYS A 168 -26.56 44.43 -39.53
C LYS A 168 -27.53 43.34 -39.97
N THR A 169 -28.21 42.70 -39.02
CA THR A 169 -28.99 41.48 -39.29
C THR A 169 -30.34 41.56 -38.60
N VAL A 170 -31.37 41.05 -39.27
CA VAL A 170 -32.66 40.80 -38.63
C VAL A 170 -32.49 39.63 -37.67
N GLN A 171 -32.95 39.81 -36.44
CA GLN A 171 -32.92 38.76 -35.42
C GLN A 171 -34.33 38.32 -35.11
N VAL A 172 -34.53 37.00 -35.13
CA VAL A 172 -35.80 36.36 -34.85
C VAL A 172 -35.73 35.71 -33.48
N LEU A 173 -36.73 35.98 -32.66
CA LEU A 173 -36.86 35.43 -31.33
C LEU A 173 -38.31 34.99 -31.13
N ALA A 174 -38.55 33.73 -30.80
CA ALA A 174 -39.89 33.26 -30.46
C ALA A 174 -39.88 32.59 -29.09
N THR A 175 -40.99 32.71 -28.37
CA THR A 175 -41.15 32.08 -27.05
C THR A 175 -42.62 31.83 -26.75
N ARG A 176 -42.86 30.98 -25.76
CA ARG A 176 -44.20 30.72 -25.23
C ARG A 176 -44.66 31.88 -24.33
N LEU A 177 -45.97 32.08 -24.19
CA LEU A 177 -46.53 33.19 -23.40
C LEU A 177 -46.25 33.11 -21.90
N ASP A 178 -46.00 31.91 -21.39
CA ASP A 178 -45.63 31.63 -20.00
C ASP A 178 -44.16 31.97 -19.69
N ALA A 179 -43.33 32.21 -20.71
CA ALA A 179 -41.99 32.75 -20.52
C ALA A 179 -42.02 34.23 -20.13
N THR A 180 -41.19 34.58 -19.15
CA THR A 180 -41.02 35.97 -18.71
C THR A 180 -40.09 36.70 -19.68
N ILE A 181 -40.64 37.66 -20.42
CA ILE A 181 -39.85 38.58 -21.24
C ILE A 181 -39.45 39.83 -20.47
N THR A 182 -38.14 40.08 -20.41
CA THR A 182 -37.54 41.28 -19.86
C THR A 182 -36.77 42.02 -20.95
N SER A 183 -36.66 43.32 -20.82
CA SER A 183 -35.89 44.17 -21.73
C SER A 183 -35.00 45.07 -20.90
N SER A 184 -33.71 45.12 -21.24
CA SER A 184 -32.80 46.06 -20.59
C SER A 184 -33.07 47.49 -21.08
N PRO A 185 -32.76 48.52 -20.26
CA PRO A 185 -32.95 49.91 -20.67
C PRO A 185 -32.19 50.23 -21.96
N ILE A 186 -32.82 51.01 -22.83
CA ILE A 186 -32.16 51.58 -24.02
C ILE A 186 -31.47 52.88 -23.59
N ARG A 187 -30.17 52.97 -23.83
CA ARG A 187 -29.32 54.10 -23.43
C ARG A 187 -29.15 55.13 -24.54
N ALA A 188 -29.13 54.67 -25.79
CA ALA A 188 -29.05 55.53 -26.96
C ALA A 188 -29.65 54.82 -28.18
N GLY A 189 -30.22 55.60 -29.10
CA GLY A 189 -30.86 55.07 -30.30
C GLY A 189 -32.25 54.49 -30.03
N ARG A 190 -32.75 53.68 -30.96
CA ARG A 190 -34.09 53.08 -30.89
C ARG A 190 -34.05 51.64 -31.35
N ARG A 191 -34.81 50.78 -30.70
CA ARG A 191 -35.07 49.41 -31.14
C ARG A 191 -36.33 49.42 -32.01
N VAL A 192 -36.26 48.77 -33.17
CA VAL A 192 -37.44 48.52 -34.01
C VAL A 192 -37.68 47.02 -34.11
N ALA A 193 -38.88 46.56 -33.76
CA ALA A 193 -39.23 45.15 -33.80
C ALA A 193 -40.67 44.94 -34.30
N LEU A 194 -40.87 43.97 -35.18
CA LEU A 194 -42.21 43.48 -35.50
C LEU A 194 -42.62 42.45 -34.46
N VAL A 195 -43.81 42.61 -33.90
CA VAL A 195 -44.38 41.69 -32.92
C VAL A 195 -45.47 40.88 -33.60
N TYR A 196 -45.36 39.55 -33.53
CA TYR A 196 -46.34 38.59 -34.01
C TYR A 196 -46.88 37.77 -32.84
N ALA A 197 -48.18 37.51 -32.85
CA ALA A 197 -48.80 36.50 -32.02
C ALA A 197 -48.65 35.13 -32.70
N LEU A 198 -48.18 34.12 -31.98
CA LEU A 198 -48.22 32.74 -32.43
C LEU A 198 -49.54 32.13 -32.00
N VAL A 199 -50.38 31.80 -32.98
CA VAL A 199 -51.76 31.34 -32.79
C VAL A 199 -51.88 29.89 -33.22
N ALA A 200 -52.50 29.07 -32.37
CA ALA A 200 -52.85 27.70 -32.71
C ALA A 200 -54.11 27.70 -33.60
N THR A 201 -54.07 27.00 -34.73
CA THR A 201 -55.19 26.92 -35.68
C THR A 201 -56.22 25.85 -35.30
N ASP A 202 -55.85 24.90 -34.44
CA ASP A 202 -56.76 23.86 -33.98
C ASP A 202 -57.52 24.32 -32.72
N VAL A 203 -58.83 24.16 -32.71
CA VAL A 203 -59.74 24.69 -31.68
C VAL A 203 -59.63 23.90 -30.37
N ASP A 204 -59.18 22.64 -30.45
CA ASP A 204 -58.92 21.77 -29.29
C ASP A 204 -57.53 22.00 -28.67
N ALA A 205 -56.66 22.79 -29.31
CA ALA A 205 -55.31 23.11 -28.82
C ALA A 205 -55.28 24.13 -27.66
N ARG A 206 -56.40 24.36 -26.96
CA ARG A 206 -56.46 25.26 -25.78
C ARG A 206 -55.61 24.79 -24.60
N VAL A 207 -55.04 23.58 -24.68
CA VAL A 207 -54.18 23.02 -23.65
C VAL A 207 -52.86 22.60 -24.28
N ILE A 208 -52.05 23.55 -24.74
CA ILE A 208 -50.62 23.26 -24.92
C ILE A 208 -50.07 23.03 -23.50
N PRO A 209 -49.60 21.81 -23.16
CA PRO A 209 -49.18 21.51 -21.81
C PRO A 209 -48.06 22.46 -21.37
N PRO A 210 -48.04 22.90 -20.10
CA PRO A 210 -46.91 23.66 -19.57
C PRO A 210 -45.63 22.84 -19.73
N LEU A 211 -44.51 23.49 -20.03
CA LEU A 211 -43.23 22.80 -20.05
C LEU A 211 -42.88 22.38 -18.61
N PRO A 212 -42.21 21.24 -18.41
CA PRO A 212 -41.67 20.89 -17.10
C PRO A 212 -40.69 21.97 -16.62
N ALA A 213 -40.72 22.27 -15.33
CA ALA A 213 -39.79 23.21 -14.73
C ALA A 213 -38.39 22.56 -14.66
N HIS A 214 -37.33 23.36 -14.68
CA HIS A 214 -35.98 22.86 -14.43
C HIS A 214 -35.88 22.14 -13.08
N ASP A 215 -36.65 22.62 -12.08
CA ASP A 215 -36.74 22.00 -10.76
C ASP A 215 -37.31 20.58 -10.80
N ASP A 216 -38.15 20.23 -11.79
CA ASP A 216 -38.67 18.87 -11.96
C ASP A 216 -37.57 17.92 -12.43
N ALA A 217 -36.70 18.38 -13.35
CA ALA A 217 -35.52 17.64 -13.77
C ALA A 217 -34.51 17.50 -12.61
N VAL A 218 -34.30 18.58 -11.84
CA VAL A 218 -33.42 18.56 -10.64
C VAL A 218 -33.95 17.59 -9.59
N ALA A 219 -35.26 17.60 -9.32
CA ALA A 219 -35.91 16.67 -8.39
C ALA A 219 -35.76 15.21 -8.86
N ALA A 220 -35.92 14.95 -10.17
CA ALA A 220 -35.70 13.64 -10.75
C ALA A 220 -34.24 13.17 -10.59
N PHE A 221 -33.26 14.03 -10.86
CA PHE A 221 -31.85 13.71 -10.64
C PHE A 221 -31.50 13.53 -9.16
N ALA A 222 -32.10 14.32 -8.26
CA ALA A 222 -31.92 14.17 -6.82
C ALA A 222 -32.47 12.83 -6.30
N ALA A 223 -33.63 12.39 -6.82
CA ALA A 223 -34.20 11.08 -6.48
C ALA A 223 -33.30 9.92 -6.93
N ILE A 224 -32.66 10.04 -8.09
CA ILE A 224 -31.68 9.06 -8.59
C ILE A 224 -30.39 9.08 -7.72
N ALA A 225 -29.92 10.26 -7.33
CA ALA A 225 -28.72 10.42 -6.50
C ALA A 225 -28.90 9.84 -5.08
N ALA A 226 -30.12 9.86 -4.54
CA ALA A 226 -30.45 9.25 -3.26
C ALA A 226 -30.36 7.70 -3.28
N HIS A 227 -30.42 7.08 -4.47
CA HIS A 227 -30.35 5.61 -4.64
C HIS A 227 -29.41 5.23 -5.81
N PRO A 228 -28.10 5.46 -5.68
CA PRO A 228 -27.19 5.36 -6.83
C PRO A 228 -26.95 3.88 -7.23
N PRO A 229 -26.96 3.54 -8.53
CA PRO A 229 -26.73 2.17 -8.99
C PRO A 229 -25.30 1.69 -8.70
N SER A 230 -25.13 0.37 -8.64
CA SER A 230 -23.86 -0.29 -8.34
C SER A 230 -22.73 0.11 -9.31
N ALA A 231 -21.49 0.18 -8.81
CA ALA A 231 -20.32 0.68 -9.57
C ALA A 231 -20.04 -0.08 -10.88
N LEU A 232 -20.42 -1.36 -10.97
CA LEU A 232 -20.24 -2.19 -12.18
C LEU A 232 -21.18 -1.79 -13.33
N GLN A 233 -22.38 -1.28 -13.03
CA GLN A 233 -23.33 -0.83 -14.06
C GLN A 233 -22.91 0.51 -14.68
N ARG A 234 -22.13 1.33 -13.97
CA ARG A 234 -21.61 2.62 -14.48
C ARG A 234 -20.50 2.47 -15.52
N LEU A 235 -19.76 1.36 -15.48
CA LEU A 235 -18.66 1.07 -16.42
C LEU A 235 -19.13 0.42 -17.72
N GLY A 236 -20.20 -0.40 -17.67
CA GLY A 236 -20.75 -1.05 -18.86
C GLY A 236 -21.38 -0.06 -19.85
N THR A 237 -22.10 0.95 -19.36
CA THR A 237 -22.86 1.90 -20.19
C THR A 237 -22.00 2.97 -20.87
N ALA A 238 -20.81 3.27 -20.36
CA ALA A 238 -19.92 4.29 -20.93
C ALA A 238 -19.24 3.89 -22.25
N THR A 239 -19.28 2.60 -22.62
CA THR A 239 -18.60 2.07 -23.81
C THR A 239 -19.44 2.04 -25.07
N GLU A 240 -20.78 2.09 -24.97
CA GLU A 240 -21.67 1.92 -26.12
C GLU A 240 -22.29 3.24 -26.64
N ASP A 241 -22.35 4.31 -25.84
CA ASP A 241 -23.15 5.51 -26.17
C ASP A 241 -22.46 6.86 -25.83
N SER A 242 -21.18 7.04 -26.19
CA SER A 242 -20.47 8.30 -25.95
C SER A 242 -21.10 9.52 -26.64
N GLU A 243 -21.94 9.33 -27.65
CA GLU A 243 -22.68 10.41 -28.33
C GLU A 243 -23.94 10.85 -27.59
N ARG A 244 -24.49 10.02 -26.68
CA ARG A 244 -25.76 10.33 -26.00
C ARG A 244 -25.63 11.25 -24.78
N LEU A 245 -24.45 11.28 -24.16
CA LEU A 245 -24.18 12.10 -22.96
C LEU A 245 -23.82 13.57 -23.29
N GLY A 246 -23.70 13.93 -24.57
CA GLY A 246 -23.28 15.28 -24.99
C GLY A 246 -21.85 15.67 -24.60
N LEU A 247 -21.09 14.76 -23.97
CA LEU A 247 -19.69 14.92 -23.63
C LEU A 247 -18.83 14.28 -24.71
N SER A 248 -17.75 14.95 -25.10
CA SER A 248 -16.72 14.29 -25.90
C SER A 248 -16.07 13.15 -25.12
N ALA A 249 -15.56 12.13 -25.83
CA ALA A 249 -14.82 11.03 -25.20
C ALA A 249 -13.66 11.53 -24.33
N ARG A 250 -13.05 12.67 -24.71
CA ARG A 250 -11.99 13.34 -23.96
C ARG A 250 -12.50 13.90 -22.62
N GLU A 251 -13.63 14.61 -22.62
CA GLU A 251 -14.23 15.16 -21.39
C GLU A 251 -14.66 14.06 -20.43
N LEU A 252 -15.21 12.96 -20.95
CA LEU A 252 -15.53 11.79 -20.15
C LEU A 252 -14.29 11.18 -19.49
N LEU A 253 -13.21 10.99 -20.25
CA LEU A 253 -11.94 10.49 -19.72
C LEU A 253 -11.35 11.44 -18.67
N CYS A 254 -11.43 12.76 -18.89
CA CYS A 254 -11.04 13.76 -17.89
C CYS A 254 -11.85 13.62 -16.59
N GLY A 255 -13.17 13.44 -16.68
CA GLY A 255 -14.03 13.25 -15.52
C GLY A 255 -13.71 11.99 -14.73
N ILE A 256 -13.44 10.88 -15.42
CA ILE A 256 -13.03 9.63 -14.78
C ILE A 256 -11.65 9.79 -14.10
N LEU A 257 -10.68 10.40 -14.79
CA LEU A 257 -9.36 10.67 -14.20
C LEU A 257 -9.47 11.60 -12.98
N ALA A 258 -10.26 12.66 -13.07
CA ALA A 258 -10.49 13.59 -11.96
C ALA A 258 -11.09 12.88 -10.74
N THR A 259 -11.96 11.88 -10.95
CA THR A 259 -12.52 11.07 -9.86
C THR A 259 -11.43 10.30 -9.11
N PHE A 260 -10.50 9.67 -9.83
CA PHE A 260 -9.37 8.95 -9.21
C PHE A 260 -8.33 9.89 -8.59
N LEU A 261 -8.18 11.10 -9.11
CA LEU A 261 -7.26 12.10 -8.56
C LEU A 261 -7.82 12.80 -7.32
N GLY A 262 -9.14 12.99 -7.25
CA GLY A 262 -9.83 13.64 -6.13
C GLY A 262 -9.98 12.73 -4.91
N THR A 263 -9.98 11.41 -5.09
CA THR A 263 -9.88 10.44 -4.01
C THR A 263 -8.44 10.46 -3.50
N GLY A 264 -8.14 11.32 -2.53
CA GLY A 264 -6.80 11.46 -1.95
C GLY A 264 -6.20 10.12 -1.49
N PRO A 265 -4.89 10.08 -1.16
CA PRO A 265 -4.15 8.84 -0.86
C PRO A 265 -4.73 8.02 0.31
N SER A 266 -5.60 8.60 1.14
CA SER A 266 -6.29 7.96 2.26
C SER A 266 -7.68 7.40 1.93
N SER A 267 -8.22 7.63 0.72
CA SER A 267 -9.57 7.18 0.36
C SER A 267 -9.55 5.77 -0.25
N HIS A 268 -10.41 4.88 0.26
CA HIS A 268 -10.54 3.47 -0.15
C HIS A 268 -10.95 3.24 -1.62
N ALA A 269 -11.21 4.29 -2.41
CA ALA A 269 -11.48 4.19 -3.84
C ALA A 269 -10.21 3.93 -4.67
N THR A 270 -9.51 2.84 -4.35
CA THR A 270 -8.36 2.39 -5.13
C THR A 270 -8.84 1.85 -6.47
N MET A 271 -8.28 2.38 -7.57
CA MET A 271 -8.54 1.86 -8.91
C MET A 271 -8.16 0.37 -8.94
N THR A 272 -9.11 -0.50 -9.30
CA THR A 272 -8.85 -1.95 -9.41
C THR A 272 -7.96 -2.24 -10.62
N ALA A 273 -7.28 -3.39 -10.64
CA ALA A 273 -6.48 -3.82 -11.79
C ALA A 273 -7.31 -3.81 -13.09
N ARG A 274 -8.56 -4.29 -13.04
CA ARG A 274 -9.49 -4.26 -14.19
C ARG A 274 -9.78 -2.83 -14.64
N GLY A 275 -10.03 -1.90 -13.71
CA GLY A 275 -10.25 -0.49 -14.02
C GLY A 275 -9.03 0.18 -14.65
N MET A 276 -7.83 -0.15 -14.18
CA MET A 276 -6.56 0.32 -14.72
C MET A 276 -6.33 -0.12 -16.16
N HIS A 277 -6.56 -1.40 -16.47
CA HIS A 277 -6.48 -1.94 -17.82
C HIS A 277 -7.52 -1.32 -18.76
N ALA A 278 -8.78 -1.20 -18.30
CA ALA A 278 -9.84 -0.57 -19.08
C ALA A 278 -9.51 0.89 -19.41
N MET A 279 -9.04 1.67 -18.43
CA MET A 279 -8.61 3.05 -18.65
C MET A 279 -7.44 3.13 -19.64
N THR A 280 -6.44 2.25 -19.48
CA THR A 280 -5.31 2.17 -20.42
C THR A 280 -5.80 1.91 -21.85
N ASN A 281 -6.65 0.91 -22.05
CA ASN A 281 -7.18 0.57 -23.38
C ASN A 281 -7.97 1.73 -24.01
N LEU A 282 -8.80 2.43 -23.24
CA LEU A 282 -9.54 3.60 -23.71
C LEU A 282 -8.61 4.74 -24.13
N LEU A 283 -7.58 5.03 -23.31
CA LEU A 283 -6.58 6.03 -23.64
C LEU A 283 -5.86 5.67 -24.93
N LEU A 284 -5.41 4.42 -25.09
CA LEU A 284 -4.74 3.93 -26.29
C LEU A 284 -5.62 4.02 -27.55
N GLN A 285 -6.88 3.59 -27.46
CA GLN A 285 -7.83 3.64 -28.57
C GLN A 285 -8.08 5.08 -29.05
N ARG A 286 -8.15 6.04 -28.14
CA ARG A 286 -8.43 7.46 -28.46
C ARG A 286 -7.18 8.27 -28.77
N ARG A 287 -5.98 7.70 -28.59
CA ARG A 287 -4.67 8.34 -28.86
C ARG A 287 -4.46 9.67 -28.13
N HIS A 288 -5.00 9.83 -26.91
CA HIS A 288 -4.82 11.02 -26.09
C HIS A 288 -3.55 10.92 -25.24
N LEU A 289 -2.41 11.33 -25.81
CA LEU A 289 -1.10 11.32 -25.15
C LEU A 289 -1.09 12.07 -23.81
N ASP A 290 -1.70 13.24 -23.76
CA ASP A 290 -1.73 14.10 -22.57
C ASP A 290 -2.53 13.48 -21.42
N LEU A 291 -3.66 12.84 -21.73
CA LEU A 291 -4.43 12.09 -20.74
C LEU A 291 -3.70 10.83 -20.28
N ALA A 292 -3.01 10.14 -21.18
CA ALA A 292 -2.16 9.01 -20.81
C ALA A 292 -1.00 9.45 -19.90
N ALA A 293 -0.44 10.63 -20.15
CA ALA A 293 0.60 11.23 -19.33
C ALA A 293 0.09 11.52 -17.90
N ILE A 294 -1.08 12.14 -17.76
CA ILE A 294 -1.74 12.41 -16.47
C ILE A 294 -2.11 11.10 -15.76
N PHE A 295 -2.64 10.14 -16.51
CA PHE A 295 -3.04 8.85 -15.98
C PHE A 295 -1.85 8.12 -15.33
N LEU A 296 -0.77 7.91 -16.09
CA LEU A 296 0.43 7.25 -15.58
C LEU A 296 1.07 8.03 -14.43
N SER A 297 1.17 9.36 -14.53
CA SER A 297 1.90 10.15 -13.54
C SER A 297 1.16 10.24 -12.22
N ASN A 298 -0.18 10.30 -12.24
CA ASN A 298 -0.98 10.71 -11.08
C ASN A 298 -2.10 9.71 -10.71
N ALA A 299 -2.74 9.07 -11.68
CA ALA A 299 -3.95 8.25 -11.43
C ALA A 299 -3.68 6.75 -11.31
N VAL A 300 -2.61 6.22 -11.94
CA VAL A 300 -2.21 4.82 -11.76
C VAL A 300 -2.02 4.55 -10.27
N SER A 301 -2.78 3.58 -9.78
CA SER A 301 -2.77 3.20 -8.37
C SER A 301 -1.49 2.44 -8.07
N ILE A 302 -0.80 2.88 -7.02
CA ILE A 302 0.42 2.27 -6.50
C ILE A 302 0.12 1.44 -5.23
N ALA A 303 -1.17 1.22 -4.92
CA ALA A 303 -1.58 0.42 -3.77
C ALA A 303 -1.02 -1.01 -3.87
N ARG A 304 -0.57 -1.60 -2.75
CA ARG A 304 0.05 -2.94 -2.72
C ARG A 304 -0.87 -4.06 -3.24
N THR A 305 -2.16 -3.81 -3.33
CA THR A 305 -3.18 -4.75 -3.84
C THR A 305 -3.12 -4.97 -5.35
N ILE A 306 -2.50 -4.09 -6.11
CA ILE A 306 -2.36 -4.26 -7.58
C ILE A 306 -1.08 -5.05 -7.87
N SER A 307 -1.16 -6.08 -8.72
CA SER A 307 0.04 -6.83 -9.07
C SER A 307 1.04 -5.94 -9.84
N ILE A 308 2.34 -6.19 -9.67
CA ILE A 308 3.38 -5.54 -10.49
C ILE A 308 3.14 -5.81 -11.98
N GLN A 309 2.65 -7.01 -12.34
CA GLN A 309 2.35 -7.41 -13.71
C GLN A 309 1.31 -6.51 -14.38
N ASP A 310 0.22 -6.21 -13.68
CA ASP A 310 -0.85 -5.37 -14.21
C ASP A 310 -0.33 -3.97 -14.51
N MET A 311 0.42 -3.40 -13.57
CA MET A 311 0.97 -2.06 -13.72
C MET A 311 2.02 -2.01 -14.83
N ALA A 312 2.93 -2.98 -14.87
CA ALA A 312 3.95 -3.09 -15.89
C ALA A 312 3.34 -3.25 -17.30
N THR A 313 2.25 -4.01 -17.42
CA THR A 313 1.50 -4.16 -18.67
C THR A 313 0.90 -2.83 -19.13
N CYS A 314 0.29 -2.06 -18.23
CA CYS A 314 -0.25 -0.74 -18.57
C CYS A 314 0.84 0.26 -18.97
N VAL A 315 1.94 0.30 -18.22
CA VAL A 315 3.10 1.17 -18.52
C VAL A 315 3.71 0.79 -19.87
N HIS A 316 3.94 -0.50 -20.12
CA HIS A 316 4.45 -1.00 -21.39
C HIS A 316 3.54 -0.64 -22.56
N ALA A 317 2.22 -0.83 -22.42
CA ALA A 317 1.27 -0.54 -23.49
C ALA A 317 1.21 0.96 -23.84
N CYS A 318 1.24 1.84 -22.83
CA CYS A 318 1.35 3.29 -23.02
C CYS A 318 2.66 3.69 -23.69
N LEU A 319 3.80 3.19 -23.18
CA LEU A 319 5.10 3.46 -23.78
C LEU A 319 5.13 2.97 -25.23
N GLY A 320 4.72 1.74 -25.49
CA GLY A 320 4.66 1.11 -26.81
C GLY A 320 3.85 1.91 -27.83
N SER A 321 2.73 2.50 -27.41
CA SER A 321 1.81 3.23 -28.30
C SER A 321 2.20 4.67 -28.54
N TYR A 322 2.76 5.35 -27.52
CA TYR A 322 3.02 6.80 -27.57
C TYR A 322 4.48 7.18 -27.72
N GLY A 323 5.39 6.22 -27.56
CA GLY A 323 6.82 6.48 -27.45
C GLY A 323 7.23 6.82 -26.01
N TRP A 324 8.43 6.39 -25.62
CA TRP A 324 8.95 6.68 -24.28
C TRP A 324 9.34 8.16 -24.10
N SER A 325 9.78 8.84 -25.16
CA SER A 325 10.31 10.21 -25.06
C SER A 325 9.25 11.21 -24.54
N PRO A 326 8.02 11.27 -25.10
CA PRO A 326 6.97 12.15 -24.58
C PRO A 326 6.47 11.78 -23.18
N LEU A 327 6.59 10.50 -22.80
CA LEU A 327 6.12 9.97 -21.51
C LEU A 327 7.21 9.90 -20.44
N PHE A 328 8.43 10.34 -20.73
CA PHE A 328 9.56 10.12 -19.84
C PHE A 328 9.40 10.80 -18.48
N SER A 329 9.04 12.09 -18.46
CA SER A 329 8.79 12.85 -17.22
C SER A 329 7.64 12.25 -16.40
N THR A 330 6.62 11.74 -17.09
CA THR A 330 5.49 11.01 -16.51
C THR A 330 5.93 9.72 -15.83
N VAL A 331 6.72 8.88 -16.50
CA VAL A 331 7.24 7.64 -15.91
C VAL A 331 8.16 7.94 -14.72
N GLN A 332 8.98 8.99 -14.80
CA GLN A 332 9.77 9.42 -13.64
C GLN A 332 8.90 9.84 -12.45
N SER A 333 7.75 10.49 -12.69
CA SER A 333 6.80 10.83 -11.63
C SER A 333 6.18 9.57 -11.02
N LEU A 334 5.78 8.62 -11.87
CA LEU A 334 5.26 7.32 -11.44
C LEU A 334 6.28 6.58 -10.58
N LEU A 335 7.53 6.43 -11.04
CA LEU A 335 8.60 5.77 -10.30
C LEU A 335 8.86 6.46 -8.96
N ARG A 336 8.94 7.80 -8.92
CA ARG A 336 9.09 8.54 -7.66
C ARG A 336 7.96 8.29 -6.67
N ARG A 337 6.70 8.28 -7.14
CA ARG A 337 5.54 7.95 -6.30
C ARG A 337 5.60 6.51 -5.82
N TRP A 338 5.97 5.59 -6.70
CA TRP A 338 6.08 4.17 -6.43
C TRP A 338 7.09 3.88 -5.32
N LEU A 339 8.29 4.47 -5.38
CA LEU A 339 9.34 4.28 -4.37
C LEU A 339 8.93 4.74 -2.97
N ARG A 340 7.92 5.60 -2.82
CA ARG A 340 7.38 6.00 -1.52
C ARG A 340 6.49 4.92 -0.88
N VAL A 341 5.82 4.12 -1.70
CA VAL A 341 4.71 3.23 -1.24
C VAL A 341 5.04 1.75 -1.35
N ARG A 342 5.82 1.33 -2.36
CA ARG A 342 6.15 -0.08 -2.59
C ARG A 342 7.66 -0.36 -2.54
N PRO A 343 8.05 -1.63 -2.43
CA PRO A 343 9.45 -2.02 -2.45
C PRO A 343 10.14 -1.62 -3.75
N MET A 344 11.42 -1.24 -3.65
CA MET A 344 12.29 -0.92 -4.78
C MET A 344 12.39 -2.07 -5.81
N ARG A 345 12.17 -3.31 -5.36
CA ARG A 345 12.14 -4.52 -6.20
C ARG A 345 11.20 -4.37 -7.39
N ASP A 346 10.05 -3.77 -7.19
CA ASP A 346 9.02 -3.64 -8.22
C ASP A 346 9.46 -2.71 -9.36
N SER A 347 9.99 -1.52 -9.01
CA SER A 347 10.49 -0.54 -9.97
C SER A 347 11.66 -1.09 -10.80
N THR A 348 12.57 -1.80 -10.15
CA THR A 348 13.75 -2.38 -10.82
C THR A 348 13.40 -3.56 -11.71
N ARG A 349 12.45 -4.41 -11.29
CA ARG A 349 11.85 -5.45 -12.15
C ARG A 349 11.20 -4.88 -13.39
N LEU A 350 10.44 -3.79 -13.26
CA LEU A 350 9.84 -3.11 -14.40
C LEU A 350 10.92 -2.65 -15.40
N LEU A 351 11.96 -1.95 -14.92
CA LEU A 351 13.03 -1.47 -15.79
C LEU A 351 13.76 -2.62 -16.50
N LEU A 352 14.09 -3.69 -15.80
CA LEU A 352 14.72 -4.87 -16.39
C LEU A 352 13.85 -5.56 -17.44
N SER A 353 12.53 -5.62 -17.19
CA SER A 353 11.57 -6.20 -18.14
C SER A 353 11.45 -5.34 -19.39
N LEU A 354 11.36 -4.01 -19.24
CA LEU A 354 11.34 -3.07 -20.36
C LEU A 354 12.65 -3.10 -21.14
N ALA A 355 13.79 -3.29 -20.48
CA ALA A 355 15.10 -3.46 -21.08
C ALA A 355 15.28 -4.81 -21.80
N GLY A 356 14.43 -5.80 -21.51
CA GLY A 356 14.60 -7.18 -21.98
C GLY A 356 15.79 -7.90 -21.37
N ALA A 357 16.21 -7.50 -20.16
CA ALA A 357 17.28 -8.13 -19.39
C ALA A 357 16.79 -9.30 -18.51
N THR A 358 15.47 -9.47 -18.40
CA THR A 358 14.82 -10.58 -17.69
C THR A 358 13.81 -11.26 -18.60
N ASN A 359 13.68 -12.58 -18.45
CA ASN A 359 12.89 -13.46 -19.32
C ASN A 359 11.93 -14.32 -18.48
N GLY A 360 10.94 -14.95 -19.12
CA GLY A 360 10.07 -15.94 -18.46
C GLY A 360 9.29 -15.36 -17.27
N ASP A 361 9.23 -16.12 -16.17
CA ASP A 361 8.45 -15.78 -14.96
C ASP A 361 9.00 -14.56 -14.19
N ASP A 362 10.25 -14.18 -14.43
CA ASP A 362 10.85 -13.01 -13.80
C ASP A 362 10.42 -11.69 -14.47
N ALA A 363 10.11 -11.74 -15.78
CA ALA A 363 9.73 -10.59 -16.58
C ALA A 363 8.28 -10.16 -16.30
N VAL A 364 8.10 -8.91 -15.87
CA VAL A 364 6.78 -8.37 -15.51
C VAL A 364 6.02 -7.75 -16.70
N CYS A 365 6.70 -7.58 -17.83
CA CYS A 365 6.12 -7.18 -19.10
C CYS A 365 7.06 -7.59 -20.24
N ARG A 366 6.62 -7.46 -21.49
CA ARG A 366 7.47 -7.71 -22.66
C ARG A 366 8.55 -6.62 -22.77
N PRO A 367 9.69 -6.90 -23.43
CA PRO A 367 10.68 -5.87 -23.75
C PRO A 367 10.07 -4.72 -24.55
N LEU A 368 10.52 -3.50 -24.28
CA LEU A 368 10.06 -2.31 -25.00
C LEU A 368 10.83 -2.18 -26.30
N GLN A 369 10.15 -2.43 -27.42
CA GLN A 369 10.73 -2.38 -28.76
C GLN A 369 10.60 -0.96 -29.34
N GLN A 370 11.50 -0.06 -28.93
CA GLN A 370 11.56 1.31 -29.42
C GLN A 370 13.00 1.81 -29.63
N PRO A 371 13.21 2.75 -30.57
CA PRO A 371 14.51 3.39 -30.73
C PRO A 371 15.00 4.02 -29.42
N TYR A 372 16.28 3.86 -29.14
CA TYR A 372 16.95 4.50 -28.01
C TYR A 372 16.41 4.10 -26.63
N VAL A 373 15.81 2.91 -26.51
CA VAL A 373 15.27 2.40 -25.24
C VAL A 373 16.32 2.33 -24.13
N CYS A 374 17.60 2.10 -24.46
CA CYS A 374 18.67 2.11 -23.46
C CYS A 374 18.78 3.49 -22.78
N GLU A 375 18.57 4.59 -23.49
CA GLU A 375 18.59 5.94 -22.88
C GLU A 375 17.45 6.11 -21.89
N PHE A 376 16.25 5.61 -22.23
CA PHE A 376 15.13 5.59 -21.29
C PHE A 376 15.47 4.82 -20.00
N ILE A 377 16.12 3.67 -20.12
CA ILE A 377 16.50 2.85 -18.97
C ILE A 377 17.59 3.55 -18.14
N LYS A 378 18.66 4.07 -18.77
CA LYS A 378 19.73 4.83 -18.11
C LYS A 378 19.18 6.00 -17.31
N MET A 379 18.36 6.83 -17.96
CA MET A 379 17.80 8.03 -17.32
C MET A 379 16.76 7.70 -16.24
N SER A 380 16.03 6.60 -16.37
CA SER A 380 15.12 6.14 -15.33
C SER A 380 15.89 5.63 -14.11
N TRP A 381 16.96 4.86 -14.34
CA TRP A 381 17.83 4.35 -13.29
C TRP A 381 18.53 5.48 -12.52
N ASP A 382 19.13 6.45 -13.23
CA ASP A 382 19.79 7.61 -12.63
C ASP A 382 18.90 8.36 -11.62
N ARG A 383 17.58 8.42 -11.88
CA ARG A 383 16.62 9.03 -10.96
C ARG A 383 16.23 8.17 -9.77
N ILE A 384 16.32 6.84 -9.90
CA ILE A 384 15.97 5.89 -8.85
C ILE A 384 17.15 5.70 -7.87
N VAL A 385 18.39 5.72 -8.35
CA VAL A 385 19.62 5.46 -7.57
C VAL A 385 19.74 6.34 -6.30
N PRO A 386 19.48 7.66 -6.31
CA PRO A 386 19.57 8.45 -5.08
C PRO A 386 18.59 7.99 -3.99
N SER A 387 17.39 7.56 -4.38
CA SER A 387 16.39 7.00 -3.45
C SER A 387 16.78 5.61 -2.98
N VAL A 388 17.46 4.82 -3.82
CA VAL A 388 18.06 3.53 -3.44
C VAL A 388 19.01 3.70 -2.25
N LEU A 389 19.93 4.66 -2.36
CA LEU A 389 21.02 4.85 -1.40
C LEU A 389 20.59 5.44 -0.06
N THR A 390 19.37 5.99 0.03
CA THR A 390 18.90 6.73 1.22
C THR A 390 17.82 5.99 2.00
N LEU A 391 17.17 4.98 1.41
CA LEU A 391 16.09 4.24 2.05
C LEU A 391 16.66 3.06 2.83
N ASP A 392 16.75 3.15 4.15
CA ASP A 392 17.17 2.11 5.10
C ASP A 392 16.11 1.00 5.33
N ARG A 393 15.51 0.47 4.26
CA ARG A 393 14.40 -0.50 4.37
C ARG A 393 14.87 -1.91 3.98
N GLY A 394 14.87 -2.81 4.98
CA GLY A 394 15.53 -4.12 5.06
C GLY A 394 15.21 -5.22 4.04
N SER A 395 14.91 -4.91 2.78
CA SER A 395 14.90 -5.91 1.70
C SER A 395 15.28 -5.25 0.38
N TYR A 396 16.57 -5.32 0.07
CA TYR A 396 17.10 -4.77 -1.17
C TYR A 396 17.19 -5.85 -2.24
N PRO A 397 16.66 -5.58 -3.45
CA PRO A 397 16.67 -6.53 -4.55
C PRO A 397 18.03 -6.52 -5.26
N ALA A 398 19.12 -6.84 -4.54
CA ALA A 398 20.49 -6.78 -5.08
C ALA A 398 20.62 -7.52 -6.42
N GLU A 399 19.91 -8.64 -6.60
CA GLU A 399 19.83 -9.36 -7.89
C GLU A 399 19.44 -8.47 -9.08
N HIS A 400 18.42 -7.62 -8.92
CA HIS A 400 17.93 -6.78 -10.01
C HIS A 400 18.86 -5.60 -10.27
N TRP A 401 19.56 -5.13 -9.23
CA TRP A 401 20.54 -4.06 -9.37
C TRP A 401 21.78 -4.54 -10.12
N ILE A 402 22.27 -5.74 -9.79
CA ILE A 402 23.38 -6.39 -10.49
C ILE A 402 23.00 -6.65 -11.95
N LEU A 403 21.80 -7.16 -12.22
CA LEU A 403 21.35 -7.36 -13.61
C LEU A 403 21.22 -6.06 -14.39
N LEU A 404 20.75 -4.99 -13.76
CA LEU A 404 20.59 -3.70 -14.42
C LEU A 404 21.95 -3.03 -14.67
N ASP A 405 22.89 -3.18 -13.74
CA ASP A 405 24.28 -2.79 -13.91
C ASP A 405 24.93 -3.46 -15.11
N TRP A 406 24.86 -4.79 -15.13
CA TRP A 406 25.37 -5.60 -16.22
C TRP A 406 24.73 -5.22 -17.56
N TYR A 407 23.42 -4.99 -17.59
CA TYR A 407 22.73 -4.53 -18.80
C TYR A 407 23.27 -3.16 -19.27
N LEU A 408 23.45 -2.20 -18.36
CA LEU A 408 23.89 -0.85 -18.71
C LEU A 408 25.37 -0.77 -19.15
N ASP A 409 26.20 -1.69 -18.67
CA ASP A 409 27.63 -1.72 -18.99
C ASP A 409 27.96 -2.66 -20.16
N GLU A 410 27.38 -3.85 -20.23
CA GLU A 410 27.79 -4.84 -21.24
C GLU A 410 26.81 -4.91 -22.43
N ILE A 411 25.51 -4.73 -22.18
CA ILE A 411 24.48 -4.96 -23.20
C ILE A 411 24.06 -3.68 -23.91
N ALA A 412 23.82 -2.59 -23.17
CA ALA A 412 23.32 -1.34 -23.71
C ALA A 412 24.31 -0.63 -24.67
N PRO A 413 25.63 -0.58 -24.41
CA PRO A 413 26.57 0.12 -25.30
C PRO A 413 26.68 -0.44 -26.73
N PRO A 414 26.74 -1.77 -26.97
CA PRO A 414 26.82 -2.33 -28.32
C PRO A 414 25.49 -2.36 -29.09
N LEU A 415 24.35 -2.07 -28.44
CA LEU A 415 23.03 -2.08 -29.10
C LEU A 415 22.84 -0.86 -30.00
N ALA A 416 23.18 -1.00 -31.28
CA ALA A 416 23.10 0.07 -32.29
C ALA A 416 21.73 0.78 -32.34
N TYR A 417 20.61 0.06 -32.25
CA TYR A 417 19.28 0.68 -32.27
C TYR A 417 18.75 1.07 -30.87
N GLY A 418 19.38 0.55 -29.81
CA GLY A 418 18.99 0.77 -28.43
C GLY A 418 19.66 1.98 -27.79
N ASN A 419 20.82 2.42 -28.29
CA ASN A 419 21.64 3.47 -27.70
C ASN A 419 21.98 4.53 -28.74
N TRP A 420 21.66 5.79 -28.45
CA TRP A 420 21.86 6.88 -29.43
C TRP A 420 23.35 7.12 -29.69
N LEU A 421 24.17 7.04 -28.65
CA LEU A 421 25.63 7.17 -28.75
C LEU A 421 26.26 5.94 -29.40
N GLY A 422 25.69 4.74 -29.20
CA GLY A 422 26.19 3.49 -29.81
C GLY A 422 26.21 3.49 -31.34
N THR A 423 25.39 4.34 -31.98
CA THR A 423 25.46 4.56 -33.45
C THR A 423 26.61 5.45 -33.92
N ARG A 424 27.26 6.18 -33.00
CA ARG A 424 28.24 7.23 -33.30
C ARG A 424 29.60 7.01 -32.66
N LEU A 425 29.65 6.24 -31.57
CA LEU A 425 30.83 6.01 -30.76
C LEU A 425 31.03 4.50 -30.54
N PRO A 426 32.29 4.01 -30.53
CA PRO A 426 32.59 2.67 -30.05
C PRO A 426 32.07 2.44 -28.62
N PRO A 427 31.71 1.19 -28.24
CA PRO A 427 31.17 0.88 -26.92
C PRO A 427 31.99 1.44 -25.74
N ALA A 428 33.32 1.40 -25.83
CA ALA A 428 34.21 1.93 -24.80
C ALA A 428 34.09 3.45 -24.60
N LEU A 429 33.87 4.23 -25.67
CA LEU A 429 33.65 5.68 -25.56
C LEU A 429 32.22 6.01 -25.09
N THR A 430 31.23 5.21 -25.49
CA THR A 430 29.85 5.31 -24.97
C THR A 430 29.80 5.08 -23.46
N LEU A 431 30.47 4.01 -23.00
CA LEU A 431 31.27 3.94 -21.76
C LEU A 431 31.41 5.24 -20.99
N ILE A 432 32.46 5.92 -21.41
CA ILE A 432 33.00 7.11 -20.78
C ILE A 432 31.97 8.25 -20.79
N VAL A 433 31.32 8.52 -21.93
CA VAL A 433 30.37 9.63 -22.06
C VAL A 433 29.18 9.46 -21.11
N ASP A 434 28.55 8.28 -21.10
CA ASP A 434 27.44 8.01 -20.20
C ASP A 434 27.87 8.09 -18.72
N SER A 435 29.15 7.83 -18.39
CA SER A 435 29.67 8.00 -17.02
C SER A 435 29.71 9.45 -16.54
N TYR A 436 29.78 10.40 -17.47
CA TYR A 436 29.66 11.83 -17.19
C TYR A 436 28.20 12.29 -17.15
N LEU A 437 27.33 11.69 -17.98
CA LEU A 437 25.93 12.12 -18.12
C LEU A 437 25.01 11.55 -17.03
N TYR A 438 25.29 10.33 -16.59
CA TYR A 438 24.48 9.61 -15.63
C TYR A 438 25.34 9.20 -14.45
N LYS A 439 24.72 9.06 -13.29
CA LYS A 439 25.31 8.32 -12.18
C LYS A 439 25.40 6.83 -12.58
N ARG A 440 26.43 6.50 -13.35
CA ARG A 440 26.86 5.14 -13.76
C ARG A 440 27.42 4.36 -12.55
N PRO A 441 27.86 3.11 -12.76
CA PRO A 441 27.12 1.87 -12.66
C PRO A 441 27.02 1.45 -11.18
N PHE A 442 26.19 0.46 -10.89
CA PHE A 442 26.11 -0.18 -9.58
C PHE A 442 27.49 -0.47 -8.97
N GLY A 443 28.50 -0.81 -9.77
CA GLY A 443 29.89 -0.91 -9.30
C GLY A 443 30.42 0.32 -8.56
N SER A 444 30.22 1.54 -9.09
CA SER A 444 30.60 2.79 -8.40
C SER A 444 29.61 3.22 -7.32
N VAL A 445 28.37 2.74 -7.39
CA VAL A 445 27.37 2.92 -6.32
C VAL A 445 27.74 2.07 -5.10
N LEU A 446 28.18 0.82 -5.30
CA LEU A 446 28.66 -0.09 -4.26
C LEU A 446 30.02 0.35 -3.70
N SER A 447 30.90 0.90 -4.53
CA SER A 447 32.17 1.48 -4.05
C SER A 447 32.03 2.94 -3.58
N GLY A 448 30.79 3.46 -3.55
CA GLY A 448 30.51 4.86 -3.23
C GLY A 448 30.30 5.09 -1.73
N VAL A 449 30.38 6.36 -1.33
CA VAL A 449 30.27 6.87 0.07
C VAL A 449 28.97 6.46 0.80
N HIS A 450 27.99 5.89 0.10
CA HIS A 450 26.63 5.71 0.60
C HIS A 450 26.22 4.25 0.89
N THR A 451 27.06 3.25 0.57
CA THR A 451 26.81 1.85 0.92
C THR A 451 27.85 1.36 1.92
N SER A 452 27.42 0.94 3.10
CA SER A 452 28.35 0.38 4.09
C SER A 452 28.85 -1.00 3.65
N ALA A 453 30.09 -1.35 4.00
CA ALA A 453 30.64 -2.67 3.74
C ALA A 453 29.79 -3.81 4.33
N SER A 454 29.17 -3.58 5.50
CA SER A 454 28.20 -4.49 6.12
C SER A 454 26.99 -4.74 5.21
N TRP A 455 26.42 -3.69 4.62
CA TRP A 455 25.29 -3.79 3.70
C TRP A 455 25.67 -4.60 2.46
N LEU A 456 26.85 -4.33 1.89
CA LEU A 456 27.36 -5.04 0.72
C LEU A 456 27.43 -6.54 0.99
N LEU A 457 28.05 -6.92 2.11
CA LEU A 457 28.22 -8.32 2.47
C LEU A 457 26.89 -9.02 2.75
N GLN A 458 25.91 -8.32 3.33
CA GLN A 458 24.59 -8.88 3.64
C GLN A 458 23.72 -9.17 2.41
N HIS A 459 23.82 -8.35 1.36
CA HIS A 459 22.84 -8.36 0.27
C HIS A 459 23.42 -8.79 -1.09
N VAL A 460 24.65 -8.40 -1.39
CA VAL A 460 25.25 -8.61 -2.70
C VAL A 460 25.56 -10.08 -2.99
N PRO A 461 26.07 -10.93 -2.07
CA PRO A 461 26.41 -12.33 -2.38
C PRO A 461 25.20 -13.12 -2.90
N GLN A 462 24.10 -13.12 -2.16
CA GLN A 462 22.87 -13.81 -2.58
C GLN A 462 22.28 -13.19 -3.85
N GLY A 463 22.29 -11.85 -3.95
CA GLY A 463 21.85 -11.15 -5.14
C GLY A 463 22.65 -11.58 -6.38
N LEU A 464 23.96 -11.75 -6.24
CA LEU A 464 24.86 -12.14 -7.31
C LEU A 464 24.63 -13.59 -7.74
N VAL A 465 24.47 -14.52 -6.80
CA VAL A 465 24.12 -15.92 -7.11
C VAL A 465 22.82 -15.99 -7.92
N ARG A 466 21.78 -15.27 -7.48
CA ARG A 466 20.49 -15.21 -8.19
C ARG A 466 20.58 -14.52 -9.55
N ALA A 467 21.39 -13.47 -9.66
CA ALA A 467 21.65 -12.78 -10.93
C ALA A 467 22.38 -13.69 -11.93
N ILE A 468 23.39 -14.47 -11.49
CA ILE A 468 24.10 -15.44 -12.32
C ILE A 468 23.17 -16.57 -12.75
N ALA A 469 22.30 -17.05 -11.87
CA ALA A 469 21.31 -18.08 -12.21
C ALA A 469 20.37 -17.62 -13.34
N ARG A 470 19.98 -16.33 -13.33
CA ARG A 470 19.17 -15.73 -14.39
C ARG A 470 19.95 -15.42 -15.66
N GLN A 471 21.20 -14.99 -15.51
CA GLN A 471 22.08 -14.63 -16.61
C GLN A 471 23.48 -15.22 -16.44
N PRO A 472 23.72 -16.45 -16.95
CA PRO A 472 25.01 -17.13 -16.78
C PRO A 472 26.20 -16.41 -17.42
N THR A 473 25.96 -15.53 -18.40
CA THR A 473 27.01 -14.72 -19.07
C THR A 473 27.44 -13.49 -18.26
N LEU A 474 26.84 -13.27 -17.09
CA LEU A 474 27.14 -12.11 -16.24
C LEU A 474 28.59 -12.17 -15.74
N PRO A 475 29.42 -11.13 -16.00
CA PRO A 475 30.80 -11.07 -15.51
C PRO A 475 30.84 -11.04 -13.98
N ARG A 476 31.41 -12.07 -13.36
CA ARG A 476 31.43 -12.22 -11.90
C ARG A 476 32.49 -11.34 -11.23
N ARG A 477 33.65 -11.22 -11.87
CA ARG A 477 34.88 -10.66 -11.28
C ARG A 477 34.67 -9.30 -10.63
N ARG A 478 33.99 -8.38 -11.30
CA ARG A 478 33.73 -7.02 -10.80
C ARG A 478 33.01 -7.01 -9.45
N TYR A 479 31.97 -7.83 -9.30
CA TYR A 479 31.19 -7.88 -8.06
C TYR A 479 31.96 -8.59 -6.95
N LEU A 480 32.77 -9.60 -7.29
CA LEU A 480 33.66 -10.26 -6.34
C LEU A 480 34.77 -9.33 -5.84
N ASP A 481 35.31 -8.46 -6.70
CA ASP A 481 36.30 -7.45 -6.31
C ASP A 481 35.69 -6.47 -5.28
N VAL A 482 34.45 -6.02 -5.50
CA VAL A 482 33.72 -5.15 -4.56
C VAL A 482 33.46 -5.87 -3.22
N LEU A 483 33.02 -7.13 -3.24
CA LEU A 483 32.83 -7.93 -2.04
C LEU A 483 34.15 -8.13 -1.29
N SER A 484 35.26 -8.33 -2.00
CA SER A 484 36.59 -8.46 -1.41
C SER A 484 37.03 -7.18 -0.70
N VAL A 485 36.77 -6.01 -1.31
CA VAL A 485 37.02 -4.71 -0.67
C VAL A 485 36.18 -4.57 0.60
N ALA A 486 34.88 -4.88 0.54
CA ALA A 486 33.97 -4.80 1.68
C ALA A 486 34.41 -5.73 2.84
N ILE A 487 34.78 -6.97 2.53
CA ILE A 487 35.30 -7.93 3.51
C ILE A 487 36.55 -7.37 4.20
N ASN A 488 37.49 -6.81 3.44
CA ASN A 488 38.71 -6.24 4.00
C ASN A 488 38.43 -5.00 4.86
N GLU A 489 37.51 -4.14 4.44
CA GLU A 489 37.08 -2.96 5.21
C GLU A 489 36.51 -3.37 6.57
N ILE A 490 35.56 -4.31 6.60
CA ILE A 490 34.96 -4.84 7.83
C ILE A 490 36.02 -5.43 8.76
N ARG A 491 36.98 -6.18 8.21
CA ARG A 491 38.08 -6.77 9.00
C ARG A 491 39.01 -5.72 9.58
N SER A 492 39.27 -4.65 8.84
CA SER A 492 40.17 -3.56 9.25
C SER A 492 39.54 -2.60 10.26
N THR A 493 38.21 -2.64 10.43
CA THR A 493 37.50 -1.75 11.33
C THR A 493 37.81 -2.13 12.79
N SER A 494 38.37 -1.17 13.54
CA SER A 494 38.72 -1.36 14.96
C SER A 494 37.48 -1.52 15.84
N ASP A 495 36.42 -0.81 15.48
CA ASP A 495 35.19 -0.77 16.25
C ASP A 495 34.41 -2.06 16.05
N ASP A 496 33.95 -2.65 17.15
CA ASP A 496 32.96 -3.72 17.10
C ASP A 496 31.62 -3.08 16.68
N VAL A 497 31.45 -2.89 15.38
CA VAL A 497 30.22 -2.36 14.81
C VAL A 497 29.14 -3.42 15.02
N HIS A 498 28.36 -3.28 16.10
CA HIS A 498 27.27 -4.18 16.47
C HIS A 498 26.05 -4.04 15.54
N HIS A 499 26.22 -4.27 14.25
CA HIS A 499 25.09 -4.64 13.40
C HIS A 499 24.84 -6.13 13.60
N SER A 500 24.04 -6.54 14.59
CA SER A 500 23.78 -7.96 14.84
C SER A 500 23.09 -8.61 13.64
N ILE A 501 23.88 -9.22 12.75
CA ILE A 501 23.36 -10.04 11.66
C ILE A 501 22.86 -11.36 12.26
N SER A 502 21.65 -11.78 11.92
CA SER A 502 21.09 -13.06 12.36
C SER A 502 21.89 -14.26 11.83
N SER A 503 21.84 -15.38 12.53
CA SER A 503 22.48 -16.64 12.09
C SER A 503 22.02 -17.06 10.69
N THR A 504 20.73 -16.91 10.39
CA THR A 504 20.16 -17.18 9.07
C THR A 504 20.81 -16.38 7.96
N LYS A 505 21.04 -15.08 8.20
CA LYS A 505 21.75 -14.23 7.24
C LYS A 505 23.21 -14.64 7.11
N VAL A 506 23.91 -14.96 8.21
CA VAL A 506 25.30 -15.44 8.16
C VAL A 506 25.41 -16.72 7.32
N GLY A 507 24.57 -17.72 7.57
CA GLY A 507 24.56 -18.96 6.80
C GLY A 507 24.32 -18.72 5.32
N ALA A 508 23.36 -17.87 4.98
CA ALA A 508 23.04 -17.56 3.59
C ALA A 508 24.11 -16.67 2.89
N ILE A 509 24.93 -15.91 3.64
CA ILE A 509 26.13 -15.24 3.09
C ILE A 509 27.20 -16.28 2.76
N ILE A 510 27.51 -17.18 3.70
CA ILE A 510 28.54 -18.22 3.52
C ILE A 510 28.17 -19.12 2.35
N ASP A 511 26.92 -19.56 2.28
CA ASP A 511 26.39 -20.39 1.21
C ASP A 511 26.51 -19.72 -0.18
N ALA A 512 26.14 -18.44 -0.26
CA ALA A 512 26.26 -17.69 -1.50
C ALA A 512 27.72 -17.49 -1.90
N MET A 513 28.61 -17.20 -0.95
CA MET A 513 30.03 -17.02 -1.21
C MET A 513 30.73 -18.32 -1.59
N GLU A 514 30.31 -19.46 -1.02
CA GLU A 514 30.78 -20.79 -1.43
C GLU A 514 30.35 -21.10 -2.88
N SER A 515 29.09 -20.84 -3.22
CA SER A 515 28.58 -21.00 -4.59
C SER A 515 29.31 -20.11 -5.61
N LEU A 516 29.90 -19.00 -5.16
CA LEU A 516 30.73 -18.09 -5.95
C LEU A 516 32.22 -18.48 -5.95
N GLY A 517 32.63 -19.51 -5.20
CA GLY A 517 34.02 -19.93 -5.03
C GLY A 517 34.87 -18.94 -4.22
N GLN A 518 34.26 -18.21 -3.30
CA GLN A 518 34.86 -17.15 -2.49
C GLN A 518 34.66 -17.34 -0.98
N CYS A 519 34.41 -18.58 -0.53
CA CYS A 519 34.46 -18.91 0.89
C CYS A 519 35.92 -18.90 1.38
N THR A 520 36.33 -17.80 2.01
CA THR A 520 37.72 -17.56 2.43
C THR A 520 37.81 -17.33 3.94
N PRO A 521 39.00 -17.45 4.57
CA PRO A 521 39.12 -17.17 6.00
C PRO A 521 38.77 -15.71 6.32
N CYS A 522 39.07 -14.81 5.39
CA CYS A 522 38.75 -13.39 5.48
C CYS A 522 37.23 -13.16 5.55
N LEU A 523 36.44 -13.91 4.78
CA LEU A 523 34.98 -13.85 4.85
C LEU A 523 34.48 -14.20 6.26
N LEU A 524 34.97 -15.31 6.83
CA LEU A 524 34.53 -15.73 8.16
C LEU A 524 34.95 -14.74 9.26
N ASP A 525 36.14 -14.14 9.14
CA ASP A 525 36.56 -13.04 10.02
C ASP A 525 35.64 -11.83 9.91
N ALA A 526 35.22 -11.47 8.69
CA ALA A 526 34.25 -10.38 8.48
C ALA A 526 32.88 -10.72 9.08
N CYS A 527 32.38 -11.95 8.90
CA CYS A 527 31.15 -12.41 9.55
C CYS A 527 31.25 -12.37 11.09
N ARG A 528 32.44 -12.66 11.66
CA ARG A 528 32.76 -12.49 13.09
C ARG A 528 32.69 -11.06 13.59
N LYS A 529 33.09 -10.10 12.78
CA LYS A 529 32.97 -8.69 13.13
C LYS A 529 31.53 -8.17 13.06
N LEU A 530 30.70 -8.74 12.17
CA LEU A 530 29.32 -8.33 11.97
C LEU A 530 28.30 -9.13 12.80
N SER A 531 28.69 -10.11 13.58
CA SER A 531 27.74 -10.96 14.27
C SER A 531 28.34 -11.53 15.53
N SER A 532 27.48 -12.03 16.43
CA SER A 532 27.98 -12.71 17.61
C SER A 532 28.63 -14.05 17.22
N ASN A 533 29.65 -14.47 17.97
CA ASN A 533 30.25 -15.79 17.82
C ASN A 533 29.21 -16.92 17.83
N ARG A 534 28.15 -16.79 18.64
CA ARG A 534 27.03 -17.74 18.70
C ARG A 534 26.27 -17.78 17.37
N SER A 535 25.87 -16.61 16.86
CA SER A 535 25.15 -16.47 15.60
C SER A 535 25.93 -17.01 14.40
N ILE A 536 27.26 -16.92 14.42
CA ILE A 536 28.12 -17.42 13.34
C ILE A 536 28.18 -18.93 13.35
N VAL A 537 28.36 -19.54 14.52
CA VAL A 537 28.35 -21.00 14.63
C VAL A 537 26.99 -21.55 14.18
N ALA A 538 25.89 -20.94 14.63
CA ALA A 538 24.54 -21.30 14.18
C ALA A 538 24.34 -21.07 12.67
N GLY A 539 24.88 -19.99 12.11
CA GLY A 539 24.83 -19.72 10.68
C GLY A 539 25.64 -20.71 9.84
N ILE A 540 26.84 -21.09 10.29
CA ILE A 540 27.65 -22.14 9.67
C ILE A 540 26.91 -23.48 9.71
N LEU A 541 26.28 -23.81 10.84
CA LEU A 541 25.48 -25.02 10.97
C LEU A 541 24.34 -25.06 9.95
N GLN A 542 23.62 -23.95 9.80
CA GLN A 542 22.54 -23.84 8.84
C GLN A 542 23.03 -23.99 7.40
N PHE A 543 24.18 -23.38 7.07
CA PHE A 543 24.84 -23.56 5.78
C PHE A 543 25.17 -25.04 5.51
N LEU A 544 25.74 -25.76 6.47
CA LEU A 544 26.08 -27.18 6.30
C LEU A 544 24.87 -28.10 6.21
N LYS A 545 23.76 -27.78 6.91
CA LYS A 545 22.52 -28.57 6.89
C LYS A 545 21.71 -28.37 5.61
N HIS A 546 21.71 -27.14 5.08
CA HIS A 546 20.87 -26.76 3.94
C HIS A 546 21.68 -26.02 2.86
N PRO A 547 22.77 -26.60 2.35
CA PRO A 547 23.60 -25.93 1.36
C PRO A 547 22.86 -25.87 0.01
N THR A 548 22.98 -24.77 -0.71
CA THR A 548 22.39 -24.66 -2.06
C THR A 548 23.16 -25.46 -3.10
N SER A 549 24.44 -25.76 -2.83
CA SER A 549 25.29 -26.61 -3.65
C SER A 549 26.19 -27.50 -2.79
N PRO A 550 26.68 -28.66 -3.28
CA PRO A 550 27.58 -29.51 -2.49
C PRO A 550 28.79 -28.73 -1.98
N VAL A 551 28.98 -28.71 -0.65
CA VAL A 551 30.04 -27.93 0.01
C VAL A 551 31.40 -28.53 -0.32
N ALA A 552 32.34 -27.71 -0.81
CA ALA A 552 33.68 -28.20 -1.14
C ALA A 552 34.45 -28.63 0.14
N PRO A 553 35.31 -29.66 0.08
CA PRO A 553 36.12 -30.09 1.23
C PRO A 553 36.99 -28.96 1.81
N SER A 554 37.46 -28.03 0.97
CA SER A 554 38.19 -26.84 1.41
C SER A 554 37.34 -25.92 2.27
N ALA A 555 36.07 -25.71 1.91
CA ALA A 555 35.13 -24.90 2.67
C ALA A 555 34.75 -25.59 3.99
N GLN A 556 34.54 -26.92 3.98
CA GLN A 556 34.33 -27.72 5.19
C GLN A 556 35.50 -27.57 6.18
N SER A 557 36.74 -27.72 5.70
CA SER A 557 37.93 -27.55 6.56
C SER A 557 38.01 -26.14 7.15
N LEU A 558 37.70 -25.13 6.33
CA LEU A 558 37.78 -23.71 6.69
C LEU A 558 36.71 -23.32 7.73
N VAL A 559 35.46 -23.78 7.57
CA VAL A 559 34.41 -23.53 8.57
C VAL A 559 34.69 -24.30 9.86
N ALA A 560 35.25 -25.52 9.78
CA ALA A 560 35.65 -26.29 10.96
C ALA A 560 36.78 -25.59 11.74
N GLU A 561 37.81 -25.09 11.05
CA GLU A 561 38.88 -24.30 11.68
C GLU A 561 38.34 -23.03 12.32
N SER A 562 37.38 -22.37 11.66
CA SER A 562 36.72 -21.20 12.21
C SER A 562 35.92 -21.53 13.47
N VAL A 563 35.16 -22.63 13.50
CA VAL A 563 34.41 -23.03 14.70
C VAL A 563 35.34 -23.38 15.86
N VAL A 564 36.43 -24.11 15.62
CA VAL A 564 37.45 -24.40 16.65
C VAL A 564 38.04 -23.09 17.21
N SER A 565 38.36 -22.14 16.34
CA SER A 565 38.88 -20.83 16.73
C SER A 565 37.86 -19.99 17.52
N ILE A 566 36.57 -20.02 17.14
CA ILE A 566 35.50 -19.33 17.87
C ILE A 566 35.30 -19.96 19.24
N ALA A 567 35.35 -21.28 19.35
CA ALA A 567 35.13 -21.96 20.61
C ALA A 567 36.13 -21.59 21.69
N ALA A 568 37.34 -21.18 21.30
CA ALA A 568 38.32 -20.59 22.21
C ALA A 568 37.73 -19.41 23.03
N SER A 569 36.87 -18.61 22.42
CA SER A 569 36.20 -17.49 23.07
C SER A 569 35.09 -17.91 24.05
N PHE A 570 34.49 -19.09 23.85
CA PHE A 570 33.50 -19.63 24.79
C PHE A 570 34.17 -20.12 26.09
N PHE A 571 35.48 -20.36 26.09
CA PHE A 571 36.25 -20.76 27.27
C PHE A 571 36.56 -19.60 28.22
N ASN A 572 36.96 -18.45 27.66
CA ASN A 572 37.66 -17.40 28.40
C ASN A 572 36.75 -16.43 29.20
N ARG A 573 35.43 -16.59 29.19
CA ARG A 573 34.53 -15.77 30.03
C ARG A 573 34.50 -16.31 31.46
N SER A 574 35.46 -15.87 32.27
CA SER A 574 35.46 -16.05 33.73
C SER A 574 34.60 -14.96 34.38
N GLY A 575 33.48 -15.33 35.01
CA GLY A 575 32.78 -14.47 35.98
C GLY A 575 31.39 -13.97 35.59
N ALA A 576 30.99 -14.01 34.32
CA ALA A 576 29.59 -13.73 33.94
C ALA A 576 28.77 -15.02 33.98
N GLN A 577 27.55 -14.94 34.52
CA GLN A 577 26.58 -16.02 34.58
C GLN A 577 26.38 -16.59 33.16
N ARG A 578 26.91 -17.80 32.92
CA ARG A 578 26.81 -18.44 31.61
C ARG A 578 25.35 -18.80 31.37
N THR A 579 24.81 -18.25 30.29
CA THR A 579 23.39 -18.39 29.95
C THR A 579 23.18 -19.67 29.16
N ALA A 580 21.96 -20.23 29.19
CA ALA A 580 21.56 -21.36 28.34
C ALA A 580 21.93 -21.17 26.85
N ARG A 581 22.02 -19.91 26.40
CA ARG A 581 22.45 -19.51 25.06
C ARG A 581 23.88 -19.95 24.71
N ASP A 582 24.80 -20.07 25.67
CA ASP A 582 26.16 -20.58 25.43
C ASP A 582 26.17 -22.10 25.16
N SER A 583 25.33 -22.85 25.89
CA SER A 583 25.20 -24.30 25.70
C SER A 583 24.73 -24.65 24.29
N LYS A 584 23.75 -23.90 23.75
CA LYS A 584 23.31 -24.06 22.36
C LYS A 584 24.42 -23.82 21.34
N ALA A 585 25.23 -22.77 21.52
CA ALA A 585 26.33 -22.46 20.61
C ALA A 585 27.43 -23.54 20.63
N ILE A 586 27.69 -24.17 21.78
CA ILE A 586 28.63 -25.29 21.90
C ILE A 586 28.08 -26.52 21.17
N VAL A 587 26.80 -26.86 21.37
CA VAL A 587 26.12 -27.96 20.67
C VAL A 587 26.13 -27.75 19.17
N ASP A 588 25.81 -26.53 18.71
CA ASP A 588 25.89 -26.16 17.30
C ASP A 588 27.33 -26.32 16.77
N GLY A 589 28.34 -25.96 17.58
CA GLY A 589 29.76 -26.11 17.23
C GLY A 589 30.20 -27.57 17.10
N ILE A 590 29.75 -28.44 18.00
CA ILE A 590 29.99 -29.89 17.93
C ILE A 590 29.36 -30.44 16.66
N GLU A 591 28.10 -30.09 16.38
CA GLU A 591 27.40 -30.57 15.19
C GLU A 591 28.06 -30.08 13.89
N VAL A 592 28.53 -28.82 13.83
CA VAL A 592 29.33 -28.33 12.70
C VAL A 592 30.58 -29.18 12.51
N LEU A 593 31.30 -29.51 13.58
CA LEU A 593 32.50 -30.33 13.49
C LEU A 593 32.18 -31.77 13.08
N THR A 594 31.09 -32.35 13.57
CA THR A 594 30.62 -33.66 13.12
C THR A 594 30.30 -33.65 11.62
N LEU A 595 29.70 -32.58 11.09
CA LEU A 595 29.36 -32.48 9.67
C LEU A 595 30.57 -32.17 8.77
N ALA A 596 31.50 -31.31 9.21
CA ALA A 596 32.57 -30.77 8.37
C ALA A 596 33.96 -31.39 8.61
N ALA A 597 34.25 -31.84 9.83
CA ALA A 597 35.54 -32.41 10.20
C ALA A 597 35.42 -33.37 11.41
N PRO A 598 34.78 -34.55 11.26
CA PRO A 598 34.52 -35.49 12.36
C PRO A 598 35.77 -35.81 13.20
N SER A 599 36.93 -35.92 12.55
CA SER A 599 38.21 -36.21 13.21
C SER A 599 38.68 -35.13 14.18
N LYS A 600 38.16 -33.90 14.10
CA LYS A 600 38.49 -32.79 15.02
C LYS A 600 37.60 -32.81 16.27
N VAL A 601 36.46 -33.49 16.24
CA VAL A 601 35.50 -33.53 17.36
C VAL A 601 36.14 -34.01 18.67
N PRO A 602 36.91 -35.12 18.74
CA PRO A 602 37.50 -35.57 20.00
C PRO A 602 38.49 -34.56 20.60
N SER A 603 39.32 -33.93 19.76
CA SER A 603 40.28 -32.91 20.19
C SER A 603 39.58 -31.65 20.71
N PHE A 604 38.48 -31.26 20.06
CA PHE A 604 37.64 -30.15 20.46
C PHE A 604 36.98 -30.41 21.81
N LEU A 605 36.34 -31.58 21.99
CA LEU A 605 35.67 -31.94 23.24
C LEU A 605 36.64 -32.04 24.40
N THR A 606 37.82 -32.63 24.18
CA THR A 606 38.85 -32.74 25.20
C THR A 606 39.35 -31.37 25.64
N GLY A 607 39.66 -30.48 24.68
CA GLY A 607 40.02 -29.09 24.96
C GLY A 607 38.90 -28.33 25.67
N TRP A 608 37.65 -28.54 25.25
CA TRP A 608 36.49 -27.87 25.84
C TRP A 608 36.25 -28.30 27.29
N LEU A 609 36.23 -29.60 27.55
CA LEU A 609 36.08 -30.16 28.90
C LEU A 609 37.21 -29.70 29.83
N ALA A 610 38.46 -29.68 29.35
CA ALA A 610 39.61 -29.24 30.14
C ALA A 610 39.53 -27.75 30.52
N ALA A 611 38.92 -26.91 29.69
CA ALA A 611 38.72 -25.49 29.95
C ALA A 611 37.49 -25.20 30.84
N GLN A 612 36.59 -26.17 31.04
CA GLN A 612 35.45 -26.00 31.94
C GLN A 612 35.87 -26.08 33.40
N SER A 613 35.32 -25.19 34.24
CA SER A 613 35.43 -25.31 35.69
C SER A 613 34.93 -26.67 36.18
N SER A 614 35.63 -27.27 37.13
CA SER A 614 35.23 -28.52 37.80
C SER A 614 34.18 -28.29 38.90
N THR A 615 33.73 -27.05 39.13
CA THR A 615 32.69 -26.75 40.11
C THR A 615 31.35 -27.36 39.71
N LEU A 616 30.54 -27.73 40.71
CA LEU A 616 29.18 -28.22 40.50
C LEU A 616 28.33 -27.21 39.74
N ASP A 617 28.42 -25.92 40.06
CA ASP A 617 27.62 -24.90 39.39
C ASP A 617 27.93 -24.78 37.90
N ALA A 618 29.21 -24.90 37.50
CA ALA A 618 29.59 -24.94 36.09
C ALA A 618 29.07 -26.23 35.40
N THR A 619 29.09 -27.35 36.13
CA THR A 619 28.54 -28.62 35.64
C THR A 619 27.03 -28.52 35.43
N ARG A 620 26.29 -27.92 36.38
CA ARG A 620 24.84 -27.70 36.32
C ARG A 620 24.42 -26.71 35.23
N SER A 621 25.16 -25.60 35.08
CA SER A 621 24.77 -24.50 34.20
C SER A 621 25.27 -24.63 32.75
N VAL A 622 26.34 -25.40 32.51
CA VAL A 622 26.97 -25.49 31.19
C VAL A 622 27.03 -26.93 30.68
N LEU A 623 27.68 -27.84 31.43
CA LEU A 623 27.97 -29.19 30.93
C LEU A 623 26.69 -30.02 30.79
N TYR A 624 25.84 -30.03 31.82
CA TYR A 624 24.58 -30.78 31.79
C TYR A 624 23.64 -30.32 30.66
N PRO A 625 23.36 -29.01 30.49
CA PRO A 625 22.53 -28.55 29.36
C PRO A 625 23.10 -28.90 27.98
N VAL A 626 24.43 -28.93 27.82
CA VAL A 626 25.06 -29.39 26.57
C VAL A 626 24.77 -30.88 26.35
N VAL A 627 24.90 -31.72 27.37
CA VAL A 627 24.58 -33.17 27.27
C VAL A 627 23.11 -33.38 26.94
N GLU A 628 22.21 -32.67 27.60
CA GLU A 628 20.76 -32.75 27.37
C GLU A 628 20.37 -32.32 25.94
N LEU A 629 20.93 -31.20 25.47
CA LEU A 629 20.73 -30.73 24.09
C LEU A 629 21.32 -31.69 23.07
N LEU A 630 22.50 -32.26 23.32
CA LEU A 630 23.12 -33.26 22.45
C LEU A 630 22.27 -34.53 22.39
N ARG A 631 21.83 -35.07 23.53
CA ARG A 631 20.93 -36.22 23.58
C ARG A 631 19.68 -35.99 22.74
N THR A 632 19.05 -34.83 22.90
CA THR A 632 17.83 -34.47 22.17
C THR A 632 18.06 -34.37 20.67
N ARG A 633 19.22 -33.83 20.27
CA ARG A 633 19.54 -33.50 18.88
C ARG A 633 20.13 -34.67 18.09
N PHE A 634 21.00 -35.44 18.72
CA PHE A 634 21.68 -36.58 18.10
C PHE A 634 20.87 -37.86 18.19
N GLN A 635 19.98 -37.99 19.20
CA GLN A 635 19.17 -39.19 19.42
C GLN A 635 20.08 -40.43 19.42
N ASP A 636 19.88 -41.36 18.47
CA ASP A 636 20.64 -42.61 18.34
C ASP A 636 21.94 -42.45 17.50
N ARG A 637 22.25 -41.25 17.01
CA ARG A 637 23.47 -40.97 16.21
C ARG A 637 24.61 -40.54 17.12
N ASP A 638 25.83 -40.98 16.82
CA ASP A 638 27.04 -40.61 17.57
C ASP A 638 26.90 -40.80 19.10
N LEU A 639 26.26 -41.89 19.53
CA LEU A 639 26.04 -42.18 20.95
C LEU A 639 27.35 -42.18 21.75
N ASP A 640 28.48 -42.58 21.15
CA ASP A 640 29.81 -42.51 21.77
C ASP A 640 30.16 -41.11 22.27
N LEU A 641 29.81 -40.09 21.48
CA LEU A 641 30.09 -38.69 21.82
C LEU A 641 29.22 -38.22 22.98
N VAL A 642 27.92 -38.55 22.94
CA VAL A 642 26.97 -38.19 23.99
C VAL A 642 27.34 -38.91 25.28
N ALA A 643 27.70 -40.20 25.20
CA ALA A 643 28.15 -41.01 26.32
C ALA A 643 29.44 -40.46 26.93
N GLN A 644 30.45 -40.10 26.13
CA GLN A 644 31.70 -39.50 26.64
C GLN A 644 31.44 -38.24 27.50
N LEU A 645 30.57 -37.35 27.01
CA LEU A 645 30.20 -36.13 27.73
C LEU A 645 29.32 -36.42 28.95
N ALA A 646 28.40 -37.39 28.84
CA ALA A 646 27.57 -37.83 29.95
C ALA A 646 28.42 -38.44 31.07
N THR A 647 29.40 -39.28 30.75
CA THR A 647 30.37 -39.82 31.71
C THR A 647 31.12 -38.70 32.41
N ALA A 648 31.70 -37.75 31.67
CA ALA A 648 32.42 -36.62 32.26
C ALA A 648 31.52 -35.76 33.16
N CYS A 649 30.26 -35.56 32.77
CA CYS A 649 29.26 -34.83 33.55
C CYS A 649 28.90 -35.57 34.84
N LEU A 650 28.64 -36.87 34.75
CA LEU A 650 28.31 -37.74 35.87
C LEU A 650 29.46 -37.78 36.88
N THR A 651 30.69 -37.98 36.43
CA THR A 651 31.88 -37.95 37.28
C THR A 651 31.98 -36.64 38.05
N ARG A 652 31.74 -35.48 37.41
CA ARG A 652 31.77 -34.18 38.11
C ARG A 652 30.64 -34.01 39.13
N PHE A 653 29.45 -34.54 38.87
CA PHE A 653 28.36 -34.54 39.85
C PHE A 653 28.71 -35.38 41.08
N LEU A 654 29.30 -36.55 40.87
CA LEU A 654 29.71 -37.46 41.94
C LEU A 654 30.88 -36.89 42.74
N ASP A 655 31.96 -36.46 42.06
CA ASP A 655 33.16 -35.88 42.68
C ASP A 655 32.85 -34.59 43.45
N GLY A 656 31.89 -33.79 42.94
CA GLY A 656 31.44 -32.57 43.58
C GLY A 656 30.51 -32.79 44.77
N ASN A 657 30.18 -34.03 45.14
CA ASN A 657 29.21 -34.39 46.18
C ASN A 657 27.82 -33.78 45.95
N ALA A 658 27.33 -33.80 44.70
CA ALA A 658 26.00 -33.25 44.37
C ALA A 658 24.89 -33.90 45.20
N LEU A 659 25.02 -35.21 45.45
CA LEU A 659 24.11 -36.03 46.25
C LEU A 659 24.42 -36.03 47.76
N ALA A 660 25.29 -35.14 48.25
CA ALA A 660 25.50 -35.02 49.69
C ALA A 660 24.15 -34.78 50.40
N PRO A 661 23.84 -35.56 51.45
CA PRO A 661 22.59 -35.39 52.18
C PRO A 661 22.50 -33.97 52.72
N VAL A 662 21.34 -33.34 52.56
CA VAL A 662 21.08 -32.04 53.18
C VAL A 662 20.93 -32.30 54.68
N PRO A 663 21.72 -31.66 55.56
CA PRO A 663 21.55 -31.79 57.00
C PRO A 663 20.11 -31.46 57.38
N ASP A 664 19.48 -32.26 58.24
CA ASP A 664 18.12 -32.02 58.69
C ASP A 664 18.01 -30.60 59.27
N PHE A 665 17.09 -29.78 58.75
CA PHE A 665 16.94 -28.36 59.15
C PHE A 665 16.23 -28.19 60.50
N GLY A 666 16.16 -29.27 61.29
CA GLY A 666 15.55 -29.27 62.61
C GLY A 666 14.09 -28.80 62.60
N ASN A 667 13.59 -28.51 63.80
CA ASN A 667 12.24 -27.95 64.00
C ASN A 667 12.31 -26.44 64.28
N ASP A 668 13.32 -25.75 63.75
CA ASP A 668 13.64 -24.37 64.15
C ASP A 668 12.54 -23.37 63.78
N PHE A 669 11.83 -23.61 62.68
CA PHE A 669 10.67 -22.84 62.20
C PHE A 669 9.31 -23.48 62.50
N VAL A 670 9.29 -24.55 63.29
CA VAL A 670 8.02 -25.13 63.78
C VAL A 670 7.56 -24.33 65.00
N VAL A 671 6.37 -23.76 64.89
CA VAL A 671 5.71 -22.97 65.94
C VAL A 671 4.60 -23.83 66.55
N ALA A 672 5.01 -24.88 67.28
CA ALA A 672 4.09 -25.89 67.80
C ALA A 672 3.31 -25.45 69.05
N ASP A 673 3.74 -24.37 69.70
CA ASP A 673 3.15 -23.80 70.92
C ASP A 673 1.93 -22.91 70.67
N VAL A 674 1.67 -22.53 69.40
CA VAL A 674 0.53 -21.71 69.00
C VAL A 674 -0.67 -22.59 68.65
N ALA A 675 -1.73 -22.51 69.46
CA ALA A 675 -2.93 -23.32 69.28
C ALA A 675 -3.93 -22.65 68.30
N VAL A 676 -4.12 -23.25 67.13
CA VAL A 676 -5.09 -22.79 66.11
C VAL A 676 -6.23 -23.81 65.96
N ASP A 677 -7.48 -23.35 66.07
CA ASP A 677 -8.66 -24.19 65.82
C ASP A 677 -8.82 -24.48 64.31
N ALA A 678 -8.16 -25.56 63.86
CA ALA A 678 -8.17 -25.98 62.47
C ALA A 678 -9.58 -26.37 61.93
N ARG A 679 -10.61 -26.45 62.78
CA ARG A 679 -11.99 -26.75 62.39
C ARG A 679 -12.85 -25.50 62.12
N HIS A 680 -12.33 -24.30 62.40
CA HIS A 680 -13.10 -23.06 62.29
C HIS A 680 -13.42 -22.66 60.85
N CYS A 681 -12.39 -22.54 60.00
CA CYS A 681 -12.51 -22.18 58.59
C CYS A 681 -11.27 -22.68 57.82
N GLU A 682 -11.29 -22.55 56.48
CA GLU A 682 -10.18 -22.98 55.64
C GLU A 682 -8.87 -22.22 55.96
N GLN A 683 -8.95 -20.91 56.21
CA GLN A 683 -7.79 -20.09 56.56
C GLN A 683 -7.12 -20.56 57.87
N CYS A 684 -7.92 -20.83 58.92
CA CYS A 684 -7.42 -21.38 60.18
C CYS A 684 -6.83 -22.79 60.01
N SER A 685 -7.44 -23.64 59.19
CA SER A 685 -6.91 -24.98 58.89
C SER A 685 -5.55 -24.94 58.17
N ARG A 686 -5.40 -24.00 57.22
CA ARG A 686 -4.15 -23.80 56.48
C ARG A 686 -3.08 -23.14 57.34
N LEU A 687 -3.43 -22.13 58.16
CA LEU A 687 -2.52 -21.53 59.15
C LEU A 687 -2.01 -22.58 60.14
N ALA A 688 -2.90 -23.43 60.69
CA ALA A 688 -2.49 -24.50 61.60
C ALA A 688 -1.48 -25.47 60.96
N ARG A 689 -1.63 -25.76 59.66
CA ARG A 689 -0.65 -26.55 58.90
C ARG A 689 0.65 -25.79 58.68
N PHE A 690 0.58 -24.52 58.30
CA PHE A 690 1.74 -23.65 58.14
C PHE A 690 2.60 -23.55 59.40
N LEU A 691 2.00 -23.38 60.58
CA LEU A 691 2.73 -23.30 61.85
C LEU A 691 3.49 -24.60 62.19
N GLN A 692 2.97 -25.74 61.73
CA GLN A 692 3.61 -27.06 61.88
C GLN A 692 4.63 -27.37 60.77
N ASP A 693 4.65 -26.60 59.68
CA ASP A 693 5.56 -26.80 58.56
C ASP A 693 6.87 -26.03 58.77
N GLY A 694 7.93 -26.72 59.20
CA GLY A 694 9.26 -26.13 59.39
C GLY A 694 9.93 -25.64 58.10
N LEU A 695 9.34 -25.91 56.93
CA LEU A 695 9.88 -25.55 55.61
C LEU A 695 9.20 -24.33 54.99
N CYS A 696 8.21 -23.75 55.66
CA CYS A 696 7.54 -22.54 55.21
C CYS A 696 7.74 -21.41 56.22
N THR A 697 8.31 -20.31 55.74
CA THR A 697 8.43 -19.03 56.46
C THR A 697 7.29 -18.08 56.16
N GLU A 698 6.64 -18.23 55.01
CA GLU A 698 5.54 -17.38 54.57
C GLU A 698 4.33 -18.21 54.16
N TYR A 699 3.15 -17.65 54.43
CA TYR A 699 1.86 -18.20 54.03
C TYR A 699 1.03 -17.09 53.39
N ASP A 700 0.93 -17.15 52.07
CA ASP A 700 0.16 -16.21 51.22
C ASP A 700 -1.30 -16.71 51.10
N TYR A 701 -2.25 -15.78 51.26
CA TYR A 701 -3.66 -16.03 51.06
C TYR A 701 -4.30 -14.94 50.18
N GLU A 702 -4.74 -15.35 49.01
CA GLU A 702 -5.47 -14.51 48.05
C GLU A 702 -6.95 -14.47 48.44
N ALA A 703 -7.37 -13.42 49.13
CA ALA A 703 -8.78 -13.18 49.44
C ALA A 703 -9.07 -11.72 49.77
N HIS A 704 -10.34 -11.36 49.61
CA HIS A 704 -10.85 -10.03 49.93
C HIS A 704 -10.78 -9.69 51.44
N SER A 705 -10.59 -10.69 52.31
CA SER A 705 -10.37 -10.49 53.74
C SER A 705 -9.76 -11.72 54.42
N ILE A 706 -8.99 -11.49 55.47
CA ILE A 706 -8.48 -12.52 56.37
C ILE A 706 -9.49 -12.80 57.49
N CYS A 707 -9.46 -14.02 58.04
CA CYS A 707 -10.34 -14.45 59.10
C CYS A 707 -9.93 -13.78 60.42
N GLU A 708 -10.89 -13.19 61.13
CA GLU A 708 -10.65 -12.51 62.43
C GLU A 708 -9.92 -13.39 63.45
N ARG A 709 -10.13 -14.73 63.42
CA ARG A 709 -9.40 -15.65 64.30
C ARG A 709 -7.94 -15.85 63.89
N VAL A 710 -7.63 -15.72 62.61
CA VAL A 710 -6.24 -15.75 62.12
C VAL A 710 -5.53 -14.47 62.52
N GLU A 711 -6.16 -13.30 62.35
CA GLU A 711 -5.63 -12.02 62.83
C GLU A 711 -5.37 -12.06 64.34
N ALA A 712 -6.37 -12.49 65.13
CA ALA A 712 -6.22 -12.60 66.59
C ALA A 712 -5.07 -13.51 67.01
N VAL A 713 -4.86 -14.64 66.32
CA VAL A 713 -3.72 -15.54 66.58
C VAL A 713 -2.39 -14.87 66.24
N VAL A 714 -2.31 -14.13 65.13
CA VAL A 714 -1.07 -13.41 64.78
C VAL A 714 -0.78 -12.30 65.79
N ASP A 715 -1.79 -11.54 66.21
CA ASP A 715 -1.67 -10.47 67.20
C ASP A 715 -1.26 -11.01 68.58
N ASP A 716 -1.89 -12.09 69.04
CA ASP A 716 -1.57 -12.77 70.32
C ASP A 716 -0.13 -13.34 70.32
N HIS A 717 0.45 -13.57 69.14
CA HIS A 717 1.78 -14.14 68.95
C HIS A 717 2.70 -13.25 68.09
N ALA A 718 2.57 -11.92 68.20
CA ALA A 718 3.32 -10.94 67.39
C ALA A 718 4.86 -11.01 67.54
N ALA A 719 5.38 -11.68 68.56
CA ALA A 719 6.82 -11.94 68.71
C ALA A 719 7.33 -13.10 67.82
N GLN A 720 6.41 -13.89 67.26
CA GLN A 720 6.70 -15.10 66.48
C GLN A 720 6.06 -15.06 65.08
N LEU A 721 5.00 -14.28 64.89
CA LEU A 721 4.26 -14.14 63.63
C LEU A 721 4.10 -12.67 63.26
N ALA A 722 4.10 -12.39 61.96
CA ALA A 722 3.76 -11.09 61.40
C ALA A 722 2.70 -11.27 60.30
N LEU A 723 1.72 -10.37 60.24
CA LEU A 723 0.76 -10.28 59.15
C LEU A 723 1.07 -9.03 58.34
N GLU A 724 1.38 -9.21 57.07
CA GLU A 724 1.67 -8.14 56.13
C GLU A 724 0.64 -8.16 54.99
N LEU A 725 0.22 -6.97 54.56
CA LEU A 725 -0.48 -6.79 53.30
C LEU A 725 0.59 -6.63 52.21
N ASP A 726 0.70 -7.62 51.34
CA ASP A 726 1.65 -7.60 50.23
C ASP A 726 1.06 -6.73 49.12
N GLU A 727 1.31 -5.42 49.21
CA GLU A 727 1.10 -4.48 48.11
C GLU A 727 2.12 -4.81 47.00
N ARG A 728 1.96 -5.95 46.32
CA ARG A 728 2.73 -6.22 45.10
C ARG A 728 2.33 -5.16 44.08
N ASP A 729 3.12 -4.10 43.98
CA ASP A 729 3.14 -3.19 42.85
C ASP A 729 3.05 -4.06 41.59
N GLY A 730 2.05 -3.81 40.74
CA GLY A 730 1.72 -4.62 39.56
C GLY A 730 2.82 -4.69 38.47
N ASP A 731 4.05 -4.34 38.83
CA ASP A 731 5.24 -4.22 38.00
C ASP A 731 6.04 -5.54 37.94
N VAL A 732 5.68 -6.56 38.74
CA VAL A 732 6.36 -7.88 38.79
C VAL A 732 5.92 -8.85 37.68
N TYR A 733 5.03 -8.43 36.76
CA TYR A 733 5.07 -9.01 35.42
C TYR A 733 6.28 -8.42 34.69
N GLY A 734 7.47 -8.94 35.03
CA GLY A 734 8.68 -8.73 34.24
C GLY A 734 8.32 -8.92 32.78
N ASP A 735 8.66 -7.92 31.97
CA ASP A 735 8.26 -7.81 30.58
C ASP A 735 8.35 -9.18 29.90
N PRO A 736 7.22 -9.86 29.61
CA PRO A 736 7.25 -11.18 29.01
C PRO A 736 7.82 -11.13 27.58
N TYR A 737 8.19 -9.96 27.06
CA TYR A 737 8.83 -9.80 25.76
C TYR A 737 10.36 -9.93 25.79
N ASP A 738 11.05 -9.88 26.95
CA ASP A 738 12.53 -9.94 26.98
C ASP A 738 13.11 -11.34 26.67
N ASP A 739 12.30 -12.41 26.74
CA ASP A 739 12.70 -13.78 26.38
C ASP A 739 12.14 -14.25 25.02
N PHE A 740 11.41 -13.39 24.29
CA PHE A 740 10.75 -13.74 23.02
C PHE A 740 11.47 -13.28 21.75
N ASP A 741 12.66 -12.69 21.86
CA ASP A 741 13.45 -12.22 20.70
C ASP A 741 13.87 -13.33 19.71
N ASP A 742 13.66 -14.61 20.03
CA ASP A 742 13.96 -15.76 19.14
C ASP A 742 12.70 -16.47 18.58
N PHE A 743 11.48 -16.04 18.92
CA PHE A 743 10.24 -16.56 18.31
C PHE A 743 9.77 -15.64 17.18
N ASP A 744 10.45 -15.76 16.04
CA ASP A 744 10.06 -15.14 14.78
C ASP A 744 8.88 -15.92 14.16
N ASP A 745 7.66 -15.67 14.62
CA ASP A 745 6.42 -16.07 13.92
C ASP A 745 5.25 -15.12 14.28
N GLY A 746 4.93 -14.24 13.32
CA GLY A 746 3.88 -13.21 13.43
C GLY A 746 2.46 -13.76 13.42
N LEU A 747 1.98 -14.25 14.56
CA LEU A 747 0.65 -14.88 14.63
C LEU A 747 -0.11 -14.71 15.96
N PHE A 748 0.00 -13.59 16.67
CA PHE A 748 -1.00 -13.25 17.70
C PHE A 748 -1.44 -11.80 17.65
N GLY A 749 -2.54 -11.58 16.93
CA GLY A 749 -3.32 -10.36 16.99
C GLY A 749 -4.33 -10.41 18.14
N GLY A 750 -4.18 -9.47 19.07
CA GLY A 750 -5.23 -8.78 19.82
C GLY A 750 -6.38 -9.59 20.42
N GLY A 751 -6.34 -9.75 21.76
CA GLY A 751 -7.50 -10.21 22.52
C GLY A 751 -7.42 -9.87 24.01
N PHE A 752 -8.22 -8.87 24.42
CA PHE A 752 -8.94 -8.81 25.70
C PHE A 752 -8.12 -8.68 27.02
N MET A 753 -7.86 -7.43 27.44
CA MET A 753 -7.66 -7.08 28.85
C MET A 753 -9.02 -6.78 29.49
N GLY A 754 -9.61 -7.77 30.14
CA GLY A 754 -10.71 -7.57 31.08
C GLY A 754 -10.13 -7.22 32.44
N GLY A 755 -10.52 -6.08 33.02
CA GLY A 755 -10.09 -5.66 34.35
C GLY A 755 -10.64 -6.61 35.41
N TYR A 756 -9.78 -7.50 35.91
CA TYR A 756 -10.02 -8.23 37.14
C TYR A 756 -9.70 -7.29 38.30
N ALA A 757 -10.64 -7.17 39.26
CA ALA A 757 -10.35 -6.52 40.53
C ALA A 757 -9.22 -7.31 41.20
N LEU A 758 -8.10 -6.64 41.45
CA LEU A 758 -6.96 -7.24 42.16
C LEU A 758 -7.45 -7.64 43.55
N ALA A 759 -7.38 -8.93 43.87
CA ALA A 759 -7.59 -9.40 45.23
C ALA A 759 -6.41 -8.93 46.09
N ASP A 760 -6.68 -8.47 47.31
CA ASP A 760 -5.63 -8.15 48.26
C ASP A 760 -4.90 -9.45 48.66
N HIS A 761 -3.56 -9.39 48.73
CA HIS A 761 -2.72 -10.50 49.16
C HIS A 761 -2.31 -10.30 50.62
N TYR A 762 -2.76 -11.20 51.49
CA TYR A 762 -2.36 -11.23 52.90
C TYR A 762 -1.27 -12.29 53.08
N VAL A 763 -0.12 -11.90 53.64
CA VAL A 763 1.01 -12.79 53.90
C VAL A 763 1.25 -12.88 55.40
N VAL A 764 1.11 -14.09 55.96
CA VAL A 764 1.52 -14.39 57.34
C VAL A 764 2.95 -14.92 57.31
N ARG A 765 3.87 -14.26 58.01
CA ARG A 765 5.29 -14.64 58.12
C ARG A 765 5.63 -15.17 59.50
N LYS A 766 6.53 -16.16 59.58
CA LYS A 766 7.19 -16.57 60.82
C LYS A 766 8.42 -15.70 61.06
N LEU A 767 8.56 -15.17 62.26
CA LEU A 767 9.71 -14.39 62.68
C LEU A 767 10.80 -15.31 63.24
N ALA A 768 12.06 -15.08 62.86
CA ALA A 768 13.20 -15.83 63.36
C ALA A 768 13.35 -15.62 64.88
N GLN A 769 13.40 -16.72 65.65
CA GLN A 769 13.58 -16.63 67.10
C GLN A 769 15.08 -16.49 67.46
N PRO A 770 15.44 -15.67 68.47
CA PRO A 770 16.82 -15.50 68.89
C PRO A 770 17.49 -16.84 69.25
N GLY A 771 18.57 -17.20 68.56
CA GLY A 771 19.32 -18.45 68.78
C GLY A 771 18.86 -19.65 67.94
N ARG A 772 17.92 -19.46 67.01
CA ARG A 772 17.52 -20.45 65.98
C ARG A 772 18.02 -20.06 64.59
N ALA A 773 17.89 -20.96 63.62
CA ALA A 773 18.16 -20.68 62.21
C ALA A 773 17.41 -19.43 61.69
N THR A 774 18.06 -18.69 60.81
CA THR A 774 17.51 -17.49 60.15
C THR A 774 16.69 -17.85 58.91
N VAL A 775 15.94 -16.87 58.37
CA VAL A 775 15.21 -17.06 57.11
C VAL A 775 16.19 -17.36 55.97
N ASP A 776 17.35 -16.69 55.95
CA ASP A 776 18.42 -16.93 54.98
C ASP A 776 18.94 -18.39 55.07
N ASP A 777 19.07 -18.94 56.27
CA ASP A 777 19.47 -20.34 56.47
C ASP A 777 18.41 -21.31 55.92
N LEU A 778 17.12 -20.99 56.08
CA LEU A 778 16.03 -21.80 55.53
C LEU A 778 16.00 -21.71 54.01
N ASP A 779 16.19 -20.51 53.45
CA ASP A 779 16.26 -20.31 52.01
C ASP A 779 17.44 -21.07 51.41
N GLU A 780 18.61 -21.05 52.06
CA GLU A 780 19.77 -21.85 51.67
C GLU A 780 19.46 -23.36 51.75
N TYR A 781 18.80 -23.81 52.82
CA TYR A 781 18.37 -25.20 52.98
C TYR A 781 17.37 -25.65 51.91
N LEU A 782 16.32 -24.87 51.65
CA LEU A 782 15.32 -25.14 50.62
C LEU A 782 15.93 -25.12 49.23
N GLN A 783 16.83 -24.16 48.96
CA GLN A 783 17.59 -24.11 47.73
C GLN A 783 18.46 -25.36 47.59
N ARG A 784 19.09 -25.84 48.67
CA ARG A 784 19.89 -27.07 48.66
C ARG A 784 19.05 -28.33 48.46
N ILE A 785 17.86 -28.44 49.06
CA ILE A 785 16.91 -29.54 48.79
C ILE A 785 16.52 -29.53 47.32
N LYS A 786 16.14 -28.36 46.79
CA LYS A 786 15.73 -28.22 45.39
C LYS A 786 16.88 -28.63 44.47
N GLN A 787 18.09 -28.16 44.74
CA GLN A 787 19.30 -28.57 44.02
C GLN A 787 19.56 -30.07 44.11
N LEU A 788 19.40 -30.69 45.29
CA LEU A 788 19.57 -32.14 45.46
C LEU A 788 18.57 -32.92 44.60
N LYS A 789 17.29 -32.51 44.60
CA LYS A 789 16.24 -33.12 43.78
C LYS A 789 16.52 -32.97 42.29
N ASP A 790 16.93 -31.77 41.87
CA ASP A 790 17.28 -31.50 40.47
C ASP A 790 18.51 -32.32 40.07
N ASP A 791 19.55 -32.35 40.89
CA ASP A 791 20.78 -33.11 40.62
C ASP A 791 20.52 -34.62 40.58
N ALA A 792 19.65 -35.15 41.44
CA ALA A 792 19.22 -36.55 41.38
C ALA A 792 18.51 -36.87 40.05
N LYS A 793 17.65 -35.97 39.58
CA LYS A 793 16.99 -36.11 38.27
C LYS A 793 18.01 -36.04 37.12
N ARG A 794 18.97 -35.13 37.20
CA ARG A 794 20.05 -34.98 36.21
C ARG A 794 20.92 -36.23 36.14
N ILE A 795 21.33 -36.78 37.28
CA ILE A 795 22.12 -38.01 37.36
C ILE A 795 21.33 -39.19 36.77
N ALA A 796 20.05 -39.33 37.11
CA ALA A 796 19.21 -40.37 36.52
C ALA A 796 19.12 -40.28 34.98
N MET A 797 19.05 -39.06 34.42
CA MET A 797 19.10 -38.85 32.97
C MET A 797 20.46 -39.27 32.38
N LEU A 798 21.57 -38.97 33.06
CA LEU A 798 22.91 -39.34 32.61
C LEU A 798 23.12 -40.86 32.63
N ASP A 799 22.67 -41.54 33.69
CA ASP A 799 22.73 -42.99 33.79
C ASP A 799 21.90 -43.66 32.69
N ASP A 800 20.73 -43.12 32.37
CA ASP A 800 19.89 -43.59 31.27
C ASP A 800 20.59 -43.46 29.89
N ILE A 801 21.27 -42.33 29.63
CA ILE A 801 22.10 -42.19 28.41
C ILE A 801 23.18 -43.27 28.35
N LEU A 802 23.89 -43.50 29.46
CA LEU A 802 24.99 -44.48 29.51
C LEU A 802 24.48 -45.92 29.39
N ALA A 803 23.30 -46.22 29.94
CA ALA A 803 22.66 -47.53 29.78
C ALA A 803 22.22 -47.79 28.33
N ILE A 804 21.64 -46.80 27.65
CA ILE A 804 21.29 -46.88 26.22
C ILE A 804 22.54 -47.12 25.37
N HIS A 805 23.64 -46.40 25.66
CA HIS A 805 24.91 -46.57 24.96
C HIS A 805 25.52 -47.96 25.16
N ALA A 806 25.53 -48.48 26.40
CA ALA A 806 26.01 -49.83 26.69
C ALA A 806 25.21 -50.90 25.94
N ALA A 807 23.88 -50.77 25.90
CA ALA A 807 23.02 -51.69 25.17
C ALA A 807 23.30 -51.68 23.65
N ALA A 808 23.60 -50.50 23.07
CA ALA A 808 23.94 -50.38 21.65
C ALA A 808 25.28 -51.06 21.31
N ILE A 809 26.28 -51.00 22.21
CA ILE A 809 27.57 -51.68 22.02
C ILE A 809 27.40 -53.21 22.04
N ASP A 810 26.53 -53.72 22.91
CA ASP A 810 26.28 -55.16 23.04
C ASP A 810 25.57 -55.75 21.79
N GLU A 811 24.78 -54.97 21.05
CA GLU A 811 24.11 -55.41 19.82
C GLU A 811 25.04 -55.46 18.59
N ASP A 812 26.08 -54.63 18.54
CA ASP A 812 27.07 -54.61 17.44
C ASP A 812 28.16 -55.69 17.60
N GLU A 813 28.16 -56.45 18.69
CA GLU A 813 29.02 -57.62 18.83
C GLU A 813 28.55 -58.74 17.87
N PRO A 814 29.36 -59.15 16.87
CA PRO A 814 28.89 -60.04 15.82
C PRO A 814 28.47 -61.37 16.42
N SER A 815 27.16 -61.66 16.36
CA SER A 815 26.60 -62.94 16.77
C SER A 815 27.49 -64.08 16.24
N PRO A 816 27.98 -65.00 17.09
CA PRO A 816 28.88 -66.06 16.66
C PRO A 816 28.20 -66.84 15.55
N LYS A 817 28.82 -66.86 14.36
CA LYS A 817 28.34 -67.58 13.17
C LYS A 817 27.95 -69.00 13.58
N HIS A 818 26.65 -69.27 13.67
CA HIS A 818 26.17 -70.64 13.81
C HIS A 818 26.75 -71.48 12.66
N PRO A 819 27.40 -72.62 12.94
CA PRO A 819 27.89 -73.50 11.90
C PRO A 819 26.70 -73.97 11.07
N ARG A 820 26.75 -73.70 9.76
CA ARG A 820 25.80 -74.26 8.79
C ARG A 820 25.89 -75.79 8.88
N LEU A 821 24.90 -76.41 9.51
CA LEU A 821 24.63 -77.83 9.37
C LEU A 821 24.30 -78.09 7.90
N GLY A 822 25.22 -78.77 7.22
CA GLY A 822 24.96 -79.34 5.91
C GLY A 822 23.90 -80.41 6.02
N THR A 823 22.92 -80.36 5.13
CA THR A 823 22.05 -81.48 4.81
C THR A 823 22.24 -81.82 3.34
N SER A 824 22.59 -83.09 3.14
CA SER A 824 22.51 -83.90 1.93
C SER A 824 21.21 -83.77 1.16
#